data_AF-A0A4U5TVQ8-F1
#
_entry.id   AF-A0A4U5TVQ8-F1
#
_cell.length_a   1.000
_cell.length_b   1.000
_cell.length_c   1.000
_cell.angle_alpha   90.00
_cell.angle_beta   90.00
_cell.angle_gamma   90.00
#
_symmetry.space_group_name_H-M   'P 1'
#
loop_
_entity.id
_entity.type
_entity.pdbx_description
1 polymer ?
#
loop_
_entity_poly.entity_id
_entity_poly.type
_entity_poly.pdbx_seq_one_letter_code
_entity_poly.pdbx_strand_id
1 'polypeptide(L)'
;MFSYSSSSFSDNGTCNKCSLFVALEARVSELEARYRTTEQSVAQIVSQPPVAAGRLGRRRHNRKLKPTVHHQPLHVSNRFSPLSDTLAERPTLVIGSSIVRNVKLATPGAIVKCIPGARAGDIESFLKLLAKDKRRYSKIVIHVGGNDTRLRQSEVTKINVSSVCEYAKTMSDSVVFSGPLPNVTSDDMFSRMSSFHRWLSRWCPANDVGFIDNWTPFWGKPEQLPTQSFSIETVSVPRPPTLFKDKTNRRGVHHKNLIKIKSTSPTVKNKRIKCGLLNIRSLSSKAVLVNELISDYDIDLFCLTETWLQENEYVSLNESTPPSHYNTHIPRSTGRGGGVGAIFDSSLLINPKPKLNYNSFESLVLSLTHPTWKTLQPILFVTVYRAPGPYSEFLSEFAEFASGLILKTDKVIIVGDFNIHVDNHNNSLSTAFISLLDSIGFCQSVNKPTHCLNHTLDLVLSYGVEIDNLIVFPQNPLLSDHFLITFEFILLDYKPLCRNFYSRCLSDSAVAKFKETIPSVLNSMPCLTVTEDLSASFSPSQIDHLVDSITGSLRTTLDSIAPLKKKIIKQRRLAPWYSQQTRKLKQEARKSERKWRATKLEESHLVWQDNLRTYRKALRNARAAYYSSLIEENKNNPRFLFSTVARLTENHSSTEPSIPLGLSSNDFMSFFNDKIITIRDKIHHLLSSTGIDLHSDTASLETAVKPDMYLDCFSPIDLHQITLIISAAKPSTCLLDPIPTRLLKDVLPLVSHSLLDTINLSLLSGHVPKSFKVAVIKPLLKKPTLDPEILANYRPISNLPFVSKILEKAVANQLCDFLYNNSLFEDFQSGFRVHHSTETALVKVTNDLLMASDKGLISVLVLLDLSAAFDTIDHQILLQRMEHQIGIKGTALSWFKSYFLDRSQFVHVNDESSMHTKVCHGVPQGSVLGPLLFSLYMLPLGNIIRNHSINFHCYADDTQLYLSIKPDATNQLTKLQACLKDIKNWMTDNFLMLNSDKTEVLVIGPKHLRNSLSRDLVTLDGITLASSSTVKNLGVVFDQDLSFNVHIKQISRTAFFHLRNIAKIRRTVSQADAEKLVHAFVTSRLDYCNSLLSGCSNKSLRTLQLIQNAAARVLTGTKIRDHISPILASLHWLPVKSRIEFKIILLTYKALHGQAPSYLKELIVPYYPSRTLRSQDAGFLVVPIVSKSRLGARAFSYQAPLLWNKLPIWVREADTVNTFKSRLKTFLFDKAYS
;
A
#
# COMPACT_ATOMS: atom_id res chain seq x y z
N MET A 1 -9.95 -5.48 25.78
CA MET A 1 -10.69 -6.72 25.49
C MET A 1 -9.83 -7.98 25.48
N PHE A 2 -8.50 -7.89 25.41
CA PHE A 2 -7.60 -9.02 25.61
C PHE A 2 -6.85 -8.86 26.94
N SER A 3 -7.08 -9.75 27.90
CA SER A 3 -6.32 -9.87 29.14
C SER A 3 -5.41 -11.11 29.07
N TYR A 4 -4.28 -11.05 29.79
CA TYR A 4 -3.37 -12.19 29.94
C TYR A 4 -3.90 -13.15 31.00
N SER A 5 -4.95 -13.91 30.68
CA SER A 5 -5.29 -15.15 31.37
C SER A 5 -4.83 -16.36 30.56
N SER A 6 -4.57 -17.47 31.26
CA SER A 6 -4.40 -18.80 30.69
C SER A 6 -5.67 -19.27 29.94
N SER A 7 -5.59 -20.41 29.25
CA SER A 7 -6.74 -21.02 28.58
C SER A 7 -7.77 -21.51 29.59
N SER A 8 -8.74 -20.67 29.94
CA SER A 8 -9.97 -21.16 30.57
C SER A 8 -10.80 -21.90 29.51
N PHE A 9 -11.18 -23.12 29.85
CA PHE A 9 -12.22 -23.86 29.17
C PHE A 9 -13.55 -23.56 29.87
N SER A 10 -14.65 -23.76 29.16
CA SER A 10 -15.99 -23.90 29.75
C SER A 10 -16.16 -25.31 30.30
N ASP A 11 -17.16 -25.53 31.15
CA ASP A 11 -17.46 -26.84 31.75
C ASP A 11 -17.77 -27.91 30.69
N ASN A 12 -18.26 -27.48 29.52
CA ASN A 12 -18.48 -28.31 28.32
C ASN A 12 -17.19 -28.53 27.50
N GLY A 13 -16.00 -28.37 28.09
CA GLY A 13 -14.71 -28.67 27.45
C GLY A 13 -14.30 -27.78 26.28
N THR A 14 -15.00 -26.65 26.02
CA THR A 14 -14.64 -25.75 24.91
C THR A 14 -13.81 -24.56 25.38
N CYS A 15 -12.69 -24.28 24.71
CA CYS A 15 -11.79 -23.18 25.06
C CYS A 15 -12.47 -21.82 24.84
N ASN A 16 -12.52 -20.97 25.88
CA ASN A 16 -13.18 -19.66 25.79
C ASN A 16 -12.54 -18.73 24.75
N LYS A 17 -11.23 -18.88 24.50
CA LYS A 17 -10.53 -18.17 23.41
C LYS A 17 -10.90 -18.69 22.01
N CYS A 18 -11.29 -19.96 21.86
CA CYS A 18 -11.88 -20.45 20.61
C CYS A 18 -13.24 -19.79 20.35
N SER A 19 -14.13 -19.75 21.34
CA SER A 19 -15.48 -19.19 21.18
C SER A 19 -15.46 -17.66 20.97
N LEU A 20 -14.61 -16.92 21.68
CA LEU A 20 -14.36 -15.49 21.41
C LEU A 20 -13.74 -15.26 20.02
N PHE A 21 -12.78 -16.09 19.62
CA PHE A 21 -12.21 -16.05 18.27
C PHE A 21 -13.25 -16.35 17.21
N VAL A 22 -14.19 -17.28 17.42
CA VAL A 22 -15.24 -17.61 16.46
C VAL A 22 -16.31 -16.52 16.40
N ALA A 23 -16.64 -15.85 17.51
CA ALA A 23 -17.48 -14.65 17.46
C ALA A 23 -16.82 -13.53 16.64
N LEU A 24 -15.51 -13.32 16.81
CA LEU A 24 -14.73 -12.38 16.01
C LEU A 24 -14.58 -12.83 14.55
N GLU A 25 -14.29 -14.10 14.27
CA GLU A 25 -14.08 -14.64 12.92
C GLU A 25 -15.41 -14.79 12.17
N ALA A 26 -16.53 -15.09 12.83
CA ALA A 26 -17.86 -15.04 12.22
C ALA A 26 -18.23 -13.61 11.83
N ARG A 27 -18.01 -12.64 12.73
CA ARG A 27 -18.27 -11.21 12.46
C ARG A 27 -17.30 -10.62 11.43
N VAL A 28 -16.03 -11.06 11.41
CA VAL A 28 -15.06 -10.75 10.36
C VAL A 28 -15.40 -11.47 9.06
N SER A 29 -15.91 -12.71 9.06
CA SER A 29 -16.36 -13.42 7.84
C SER A 29 -17.63 -12.79 7.26
N GLU A 30 -18.56 -12.36 8.10
CA GLU A 30 -19.77 -11.62 7.73
C GLU A 30 -19.38 -10.24 7.16
N LEU A 31 -18.48 -9.54 7.84
CA LEU A 31 -17.90 -8.29 7.35
C LEU A 31 -17.06 -8.51 6.10
N GLU A 32 -16.33 -9.61 5.92
CA GLU A 32 -15.53 -9.93 4.71
C GLU A 32 -16.43 -10.36 3.56
N ALA A 33 -17.53 -11.08 3.81
CA ALA A 33 -18.53 -11.37 2.79
C ALA A 33 -19.24 -10.08 2.33
N ARG A 34 -19.65 -9.19 3.25
CA ARG A 34 -20.22 -7.87 2.92
C ARG A 34 -19.19 -6.86 2.39
N TYR A 35 -17.93 -6.99 2.77
CA TYR A 35 -16.83 -6.15 2.30
C TYR A 35 -16.40 -6.61 0.92
N ARG A 36 -16.27 -7.91 0.65
CA ARG A 36 -15.86 -8.47 -0.64
C ARG A 36 -16.96 -8.73 -1.65
N THR A 37 -18.25 -8.72 -1.29
CA THR A 37 -19.30 -8.40 -2.27
C THR A 37 -19.17 -6.96 -2.75
N THR A 38 -18.78 -6.03 -1.86
CA THR A 38 -18.45 -4.64 -2.24
C THR A 38 -17.03 -4.51 -2.83
N GLU A 39 -16.13 -5.46 -2.60
CA GLU A 39 -14.90 -5.63 -3.39
C GLU A 39 -15.12 -6.58 -4.59
N GLN A 40 -16.36 -6.97 -4.96
CA GLN A 40 -16.62 -7.76 -6.18
C GLN A 40 -17.07 -6.87 -7.33
N SER A 41 -17.80 -5.79 -7.03
CA SER A 41 -17.75 -4.57 -7.84
C SER A 41 -16.33 -3.93 -7.89
N VAL A 42 -15.35 -4.48 -7.15
CA VAL A 42 -13.90 -4.19 -7.25
C VAL A 42 -13.05 -5.45 -7.59
N ALA A 43 -13.65 -6.61 -7.88
CA ALA A 43 -12.90 -7.84 -8.21
C ALA A 43 -12.69 -7.93 -9.72
N GLN A 44 -13.75 -7.61 -10.47
CA GLN A 44 -13.68 -7.22 -11.88
C GLN A 44 -12.61 -6.14 -12.14
N ILE A 45 -12.24 -5.33 -11.14
CA ILE A 45 -11.26 -4.25 -11.29
C ILE A 45 -9.82 -4.77 -11.42
N VAL A 46 -9.53 -6.06 -11.16
CA VAL A 46 -8.17 -6.61 -11.13
C VAL A 46 -7.94 -7.84 -12.04
N SER A 47 -8.25 -7.74 -13.33
CA SER A 47 -7.75 -8.67 -14.38
C SER A 47 -6.91 -7.92 -15.43
N GLN A 48 -5.59 -8.17 -15.44
CA GLN A 48 -4.65 -8.04 -16.58
C GLN A 48 -3.19 -8.24 -16.11
N PRO A 49 -2.35 -9.00 -16.84
CA PRO A 49 -0.89 -9.02 -16.68
C PRO A 49 -0.24 -7.70 -17.15
N PRO A 50 1.08 -7.48 -16.91
CA PRO A 50 1.80 -6.37 -17.53
C PRO A 50 2.01 -6.61 -19.03
N VAL A 51 1.68 -5.63 -19.86
CA VAL A 51 1.99 -5.64 -21.30
C VAL A 51 3.50 -5.63 -21.50
N ALA A 52 3.99 -6.41 -22.47
CA ALA A 52 5.42 -6.54 -22.73
C ALA A 52 6.00 -5.29 -23.42
N ALA A 53 6.97 -4.65 -22.77
CA ALA A 53 7.83 -3.68 -23.45
C ALA A 53 8.63 -4.37 -24.58
N GLY A 54 8.81 -3.66 -25.70
CA GLY A 54 9.32 -4.23 -26.95
C GLY A 54 10.71 -4.88 -26.84
N ARG A 55 10.88 -6.04 -27.46
CA ARG A 55 12.18 -6.72 -27.59
C ARG A 55 13.00 -6.09 -28.72
N LEU A 56 13.91 -5.17 -28.39
CA LEU A 56 15.04 -4.90 -29.28
C LEU A 56 16.06 -6.06 -29.26
N GLY A 57 16.77 -6.24 -30.38
CA GLY A 57 17.31 -7.55 -30.77
C GLY A 57 18.51 -8.05 -29.95
N ARG A 58 18.39 -9.27 -29.39
CA ARG A 58 19.55 -10.07 -28.97
C ARG A 58 20.27 -10.63 -30.20
N ARG A 59 21.34 -9.99 -30.68
CA ARG A 59 22.34 -10.69 -31.52
C ARG A 59 23.04 -11.77 -30.68
N ARG A 60 23.06 -13.01 -31.16
CA ARG A 60 23.91 -14.10 -30.64
C ARG A 60 25.36 -13.81 -31.03
N HIS A 61 26.32 -14.16 -30.17
CA HIS A 61 27.62 -14.72 -30.59
C HIS A 61 28.25 -15.60 -29.49
N ASN A 62 29.35 -16.27 -29.82
CA ASN A 62 29.69 -17.59 -29.24
C ASN A 62 30.56 -17.59 -27.96
N ARG A 63 30.54 -18.75 -27.27
CA ARG A 63 31.56 -19.16 -26.30
C ARG A 63 32.88 -19.49 -27.03
N LYS A 64 33.98 -18.83 -26.64
CA LYS A 64 35.29 -19.42 -26.26
C LYS A 64 36.39 -18.35 -26.35
N LEU A 65 37.10 -18.11 -25.24
CA LEU A 65 38.57 -18.08 -25.11
C LEU A 65 38.95 -17.49 -23.73
N LYS A 66 40.02 -18.03 -23.12
CA LYS A 66 40.83 -17.38 -22.08
C LYS A 66 42.17 -17.02 -22.72
N PRO A 67 42.75 -15.87 -22.36
CA PRO A 67 44.09 -15.86 -21.74
C PRO A 67 44.00 -15.21 -20.34
N THR A 68 44.49 -15.79 -19.24
CA THR A 68 45.92 -15.86 -18.82
C THR A 68 46.61 -14.50 -18.77
N VAL A 69 46.72 -13.93 -17.56
CA VAL A 69 47.61 -12.80 -17.24
C VAL A 69 48.91 -13.36 -16.69
N HIS A 70 50.03 -13.10 -17.36
CA HIS A 70 51.37 -13.36 -16.83
C HIS A 70 51.95 -12.11 -16.15
N HIS A 71 52.90 -12.31 -15.24
CA HIS A 71 53.57 -11.27 -14.47
C HIS A 71 54.95 -10.92 -15.04
N GLN A 72 55.36 -9.65 -14.86
CA GLN A 72 56.75 -9.19 -14.69
C GLN A 72 57.69 -9.26 -15.93
N PRO A 73 58.89 -8.63 -15.87
CA PRO A 73 59.21 -7.32 -15.27
C PRO A 73 60.13 -6.44 -16.17
N LEU A 74 60.26 -5.14 -15.86
CA LEU A 74 61.45 -4.33 -16.23
C LEU A 74 61.75 -3.29 -15.12
N HIS A 75 63.03 -2.95 -14.94
CA HIS A 75 63.56 -2.13 -13.84
C HIS A 75 65.01 -1.65 -14.15
N VAL A 76 65.56 -0.68 -13.40
CA VAL A 76 66.95 -0.12 -13.51
C VAL A 76 67.13 0.80 -14.75
N SER A 77 67.93 1.87 -14.81
CA SER A 77 69.02 2.49 -14.00
C SER A 77 68.67 3.93 -13.52
N ASN A 78 69.02 4.41 -12.31
CA ASN A 78 70.33 4.82 -11.72
C ASN A 78 70.95 6.10 -12.34
N ARG A 79 71.01 7.26 -11.63
CA ARG A 79 72.02 7.76 -10.64
C ARG A 79 73.16 8.58 -11.29
N PHE A 80 73.89 9.48 -10.60
CA PHE A 80 73.80 10.04 -9.22
C PHE A 80 73.33 11.53 -9.29
N SER A 81 73.82 12.60 -8.62
CA SER A 81 74.73 12.95 -7.48
C SER A 81 74.60 14.48 -7.21
N PRO A 82 74.97 15.05 -6.04
CA PRO A 82 75.26 14.49 -4.70
C PRO A 82 74.07 14.76 -3.73
N LEU A 83 73.91 14.16 -2.53
CA LEU A 83 74.79 14.07 -1.35
C LEU A 83 75.17 15.43 -0.71
N SER A 84 74.55 15.72 0.43
CA SER A 84 75.21 16.35 1.58
C SER A 84 74.76 15.57 2.82
N ASP A 85 75.67 15.35 3.75
CA ASP A 85 75.54 14.28 4.75
C ASP A 85 74.82 14.69 6.04
N THR A 86 74.17 13.72 6.68
CA THR A 86 74.19 13.60 8.14
C THR A 86 73.93 12.15 8.54
N LEU A 87 74.66 11.67 9.55
CA LEU A 87 74.74 10.24 9.88
C LEU A 87 73.59 9.76 10.79
N ALA A 88 73.13 8.55 10.47
CA ALA A 88 72.62 7.52 11.39
C ALA A 88 71.51 7.90 12.40
N GLU A 89 70.26 7.60 12.00
CA GLU A 89 69.36 6.84 12.89
C GLU A 89 68.61 5.80 12.05
N ARG A 90 68.44 4.55 12.55
CA ARG A 90 67.61 3.57 11.85
C ARG A 90 66.14 3.97 12.01
N PRO A 91 65.31 3.94 10.95
CA PRO A 91 63.93 4.41 11.04
C PRO A 91 63.09 3.55 11.99
N THR A 92 62.16 4.18 12.72
CA THR A 92 61.07 3.49 13.42
C THR A 92 59.90 3.27 12.45
N LEU A 93 59.38 2.04 12.37
CA LEU A 93 58.21 1.70 11.54
C LEU A 93 56.95 1.63 12.40
N VAL A 94 55.93 2.43 12.10
CA VAL A 94 54.57 2.24 12.65
C VAL A 94 53.70 1.60 11.58
N ILE A 95 53.10 0.45 11.88
CA ILE A 95 52.28 -0.31 10.93
C ILE A 95 50.96 -0.75 11.57
N GLY A 96 49.88 -0.69 10.81
CA GLY A 96 48.55 -1.04 11.32
C GLY A 96 47.43 -0.70 10.35
N SER A 97 46.20 -0.77 10.85
CA SER A 97 44.99 -0.47 10.06
C SER A 97 44.81 1.02 9.77
N SER A 98 43.64 1.44 9.26
CA SER A 98 43.31 2.85 8.98
C SER A 98 43.47 3.81 10.18
N ILE A 99 43.56 3.27 11.40
CA ILE A 99 43.76 4.04 12.63
C ILE A 99 45.19 4.60 12.79
N VAL A 100 46.21 3.98 12.16
CA VAL A 100 47.59 4.56 12.15
C VAL A 100 47.78 5.64 11.08
N ARG A 101 46.80 5.85 10.18
CA ARG A 101 46.92 6.74 9.01
C ARG A 101 47.33 8.17 9.35
N ASN A 102 46.88 8.68 10.50
CA ASN A 102 47.09 10.05 10.93
C ASN A 102 48.07 10.17 12.11
N VAL A 103 48.79 9.10 12.45
CA VAL A 103 49.81 9.12 13.51
C VAL A 103 51.01 9.92 13.03
N LYS A 104 51.18 11.13 13.58
CA LYS A 104 52.42 11.90 13.45
C LYS A 104 53.34 11.53 14.61
N LEU A 105 54.56 11.09 14.30
CA LEU A 105 55.63 10.94 15.27
C LEU A 105 56.57 12.15 15.19
N ALA A 106 57.12 12.57 16.33
CA ALA A 106 58.07 13.68 16.42
C ALA A 106 59.51 13.26 16.04
N THR A 107 59.80 11.96 16.00
CA THR A 107 61.14 11.44 15.69
C THR A 107 61.46 11.59 14.19
N PRO A 108 62.59 12.21 13.82
CA PRO A 108 63.08 12.21 12.45
C PRO A 108 63.20 10.78 11.89
N GLY A 109 62.85 10.59 10.63
CA GLY A 109 62.96 9.28 9.97
C GLY A 109 61.89 8.23 10.34
N ALA A 110 60.89 8.55 11.16
CA ALA A 110 59.80 7.61 11.43
C ALA A 110 58.91 7.35 10.19
N ILE A 111 58.66 6.08 9.86
CA ILE A 111 57.90 5.64 8.68
C ILE A 111 56.55 5.07 9.13
N VAL A 112 55.44 5.60 8.61
CA VAL A 112 54.09 5.14 8.95
C VAL A 112 53.44 4.43 7.77
N LYS A 113 52.89 3.22 7.99
CA LYS A 113 52.22 2.38 6.97
C LYS A 113 50.82 1.97 7.44
N CYS A 114 49.82 2.71 6.96
CA CYS A 114 48.41 2.38 7.10
C CYS A 114 47.98 1.39 6.01
N ILE A 115 47.47 0.22 6.41
CA ILE A 115 46.87 -0.79 5.53
C ILE A 115 45.37 -0.87 5.85
N PRO A 116 44.47 -0.23 5.07
CA PRO A 116 43.06 -0.12 5.43
C PRO A 116 42.37 -1.48 5.62
N GLY A 117 41.77 -1.68 6.80
CA GLY A 117 41.06 -2.93 7.15
C GLY A 117 41.94 -4.09 7.64
N ALA A 118 43.27 -3.96 7.64
CA ALA A 118 44.18 -5.03 8.05
C ALA A 118 44.02 -5.46 9.52
N ARG A 119 44.42 -6.72 9.76
CA ARG A 119 44.60 -7.43 11.04
C ARG A 119 46.05 -7.93 11.16
N ALA A 120 46.44 -8.47 12.31
CA ALA A 120 47.80 -8.96 12.60
C ALA A 120 48.44 -9.84 11.48
N GLY A 121 47.76 -10.88 10.99
CA GLY A 121 48.30 -11.75 9.92
C GLY A 121 48.35 -11.09 8.53
N ASP A 122 47.49 -10.08 8.28
CA ASP A 122 47.55 -9.27 7.06
C ASP A 122 48.77 -8.32 7.13
N ILE A 123 49.12 -7.84 8.32
CA ILE A 123 50.32 -7.03 8.59
C ILE A 123 51.60 -7.86 8.43
N GLU A 124 51.63 -9.10 8.92
CA GLU A 124 52.77 -10.02 8.74
C GLU A 124 53.08 -10.25 7.26
N SER A 125 52.04 -10.48 6.46
CA SER A 125 52.17 -10.62 5.01
C SER A 125 52.80 -9.39 4.35
N PHE A 126 52.58 -8.20 4.91
CA PHE A 126 53.19 -6.95 4.45
C PHE A 126 54.62 -6.75 4.94
N LEU A 127 54.94 -7.15 6.19
CA LEU A 127 56.32 -7.18 6.69
C LEU A 127 57.18 -8.14 5.85
N LYS A 128 56.65 -9.32 5.49
CA LYS A 128 57.28 -10.29 4.58
C LYS A 128 57.54 -9.76 3.17
N LEU A 129 56.78 -8.74 2.73
CA LEU A 129 57.06 -8.02 1.49
C LEU A 129 58.18 -6.98 1.69
N LEU A 130 58.12 -6.17 2.76
CA LEU A 130 59.15 -5.17 3.09
C LEU A 130 60.54 -5.78 3.36
N ALA A 131 60.61 -7.00 3.89
CA ALA A 131 61.87 -7.68 4.18
C ALA A 131 62.75 -7.92 2.93
N LYS A 132 62.13 -7.99 1.74
CA LYS A 132 62.85 -8.16 0.47
C LYS A 132 63.74 -6.96 0.12
N ASP A 133 63.43 -5.77 0.63
CA ASP A 133 64.23 -4.55 0.46
C ASP A 133 65.46 -4.48 1.40
N LYS A 134 65.73 -5.52 2.19
CA LYS A 134 66.83 -5.60 3.18
C LYS A 134 66.85 -4.47 4.24
N ARG A 135 65.71 -3.81 4.50
CA ARG A 135 65.62 -2.73 5.49
C ARG A 135 65.45 -3.28 6.91
N ARG A 136 66.39 -2.94 7.81
CA ARG A 136 66.33 -3.27 9.25
C ARG A 136 65.97 -2.01 10.05
N TYR A 137 64.98 -2.10 10.94
CA TYR A 137 64.38 -0.96 11.65
C TYR A 137 64.90 -0.85 13.10
N SER A 138 64.96 0.35 13.67
CA SER A 138 65.31 0.54 15.11
C SER A 138 64.23 -0.01 16.02
N LYS A 139 62.97 0.28 15.67
CA LYS A 139 61.77 -0.16 16.38
C LYS A 139 60.63 -0.39 15.40
N ILE A 140 59.83 -1.44 15.62
CA ILE A 140 58.56 -1.67 14.90
C ILE A 140 57.41 -1.58 15.90
N VAL A 141 56.48 -0.64 15.65
CA VAL A 141 55.24 -0.45 16.41
C VAL A 141 54.07 -0.99 15.60
N ILE A 142 53.45 -2.08 16.06
CA ILE A 142 52.34 -2.75 15.38
C ILE A 142 51.03 -2.43 16.10
N HIS A 143 50.08 -1.77 15.44
CA HIS A 143 48.75 -1.55 16.00
C HIS A 143 47.79 -2.70 15.64
N VAL A 144 47.26 -3.37 16.67
CA VAL A 144 46.24 -4.43 16.58
C VAL A 144 44.99 -4.02 17.36
N GLY A 145 43.81 -4.19 16.78
CA GLY A 145 42.64 -3.47 17.28
C GLY A 145 41.26 -3.97 16.88
N GLY A 146 40.41 -3.03 16.43
CA GLY A 146 38.99 -3.29 16.18
C GLY A 146 38.71 -4.30 15.05
N ASN A 147 39.60 -4.43 14.06
CA ASN A 147 39.45 -5.41 12.98
C ASN A 147 39.76 -6.83 13.47
N ASP A 148 40.82 -6.97 14.26
CA ASP A 148 41.30 -8.22 14.86
C ASP A 148 40.24 -8.87 15.76
N THR A 149 39.49 -8.03 16.50
CA THR A 149 38.42 -8.47 17.40
C THR A 149 37.03 -8.59 16.74
N ARG A 150 36.90 -8.24 15.45
CA ARG A 150 35.61 -8.15 14.74
C ARG A 150 34.99 -9.51 14.41
N LEU A 151 35.81 -10.50 14.07
CA LEU A 151 35.34 -11.81 13.57
C LEU A 151 35.01 -12.82 14.67
N ARG A 152 35.16 -12.46 15.95
CA ARG A 152 34.93 -13.33 17.13
C ARG A 152 35.82 -14.59 17.19
N GLN A 153 37.01 -14.53 16.59
CA GLN A 153 38.00 -15.63 16.55
C GLN A 153 39.22 -15.27 17.42
N SER A 154 39.03 -15.25 18.74
CA SER A 154 40.07 -14.77 19.68
C SER A 154 41.39 -15.55 19.57
N GLU A 155 41.33 -16.88 19.51
CA GLU A 155 42.55 -17.70 19.55
C GLU A 155 43.35 -17.60 18.23
N VAL A 156 42.65 -17.54 17.09
CA VAL A 156 43.28 -17.26 15.78
C VAL A 156 43.94 -15.87 15.78
N THR A 157 43.33 -14.90 16.45
CA THR A 157 43.90 -13.55 16.58
C THR A 157 45.17 -13.56 17.44
N LYS A 158 45.20 -14.31 18.54
CA LYS A 158 46.40 -14.48 19.38
C LYS A 158 47.55 -15.13 18.62
N ILE A 159 47.27 -16.20 17.87
CA ILE A 159 48.25 -16.89 17.02
C ILE A 159 48.85 -15.93 15.98
N ASN A 160 48.00 -15.15 15.30
CA ASN A 160 48.45 -14.13 14.34
C ASN A 160 49.28 -13.01 14.99
N VAL A 161 49.04 -12.68 16.28
CA VAL A 161 49.86 -11.72 17.03
C VAL A 161 51.24 -12.29 17.37
N SER A 162 51.34 -13.58 17.74
CA SER A 162 52.64 -14.25 17.95
C SER A 162 53.45 -14.29 16.65
N SER A 163 52.84 -14.81 15.59
CA SER A 163 53.45 -14.97 14.27
C SER A 163 53.95 -13.64 13.67
N VAL A 164 53.17 -12.55 13.79
CA VAL A 164 53.64 -11.22 13.34
C VAL A 164 54.72 -10.64 14.26
N CYS A 165 54.74 -10.97 15.55
CA CYS A 165 55.78 -10.54 16.48
C CYS A 165 57.12 -11.23 16.21
N GLU A 166 57.10 -12.56 16.09
CA GLU A 166 58.28 -13.38 15.77
C GLU A 166 58.89 -12.91 14.46
N TYR A 167 58.05 -12.68 13.43
CA TYR A 167 58.54 -12.13 12.17
C TYR A 167 59.10 -10.71 12.31
N ALA A 168 58.44 -9.82 13.06
CA ALA A 168 58.92 -8.46 13.28
C ALA A 168 60.27 -8.41 14.04
N LYS A 169 60.51 -9.34 14.98
CA LYS A 169 61.81 -9.46 15.69
C LYS A 169 62.97 -9.82 14.73
N THR A 170 62.72 -10.45 13.59
CA THR A 170 63.77 -10.64 12.56
C THR A 170 64.18 -9.32 11.88
N MET A 171 63.24 -8.38 11.76
CA MET A 171 63.40 -7.11 11.04
C MET A 171 63.82 -5.93 11.92
N SER A 172 63.72 -6.06 13.25
CA SER A 172 64.02 -4.99 14.19
C SER A 172 64.41 -5.51 15.56
N ASP A 173 65.41 -4.85 16.15
CA ASP A 173 65.94 -5.18 17.47
C ASP A 173 64.99 -4.73 18.62
N SER A 174 63.85 -4.07 18.31
CA SER A 174 62.80 -3.73 19.28
C SER A 174 61.40 -3.78 18.65
N VAL A 175 60.49 -4.58 19.22
CA VAL A 175 59.08 -4.69 18.76
C VAL A 175 58.14 -4.23 19.86
N VAL A 176 57.08 -3.51 19.46
CA VAL A 176 56.08 -2.93 20.36
C VAL A 176 54.68 -3.13 19.77
N PHE A 177 53.72 -3.62 20.55
CA PHE A 177 52.30 -3.60 20.14
C PHE A 177 51.57 -2.39 20.72
N SER A 178 50.73 -1.77 19.90
CA SER A 178 49.76 -0.76 20.30
C SER A 178 48.37 -1.40 20.35
N GLY A 179 47.77 -1.46 21.55
CA GLY A 179 46.50 -2.16 21.78
C GLY A 179 45.28 -1.48 21.15
N PRO A 180 44.09 -2.12 21.14
CA PRO A 180 42.86 -1.54 20.61
C PRO A 180 42.53 -0.21 21.30
N LEU A 181 42.28 0.87 20.55
CA LEU A 181 41.68 2.08 21.13
C LEU A 181 40.21 1.80 21.51
N PRO A 182 39.76 2.10 22.74
CA PRO A 182 38.42 1.75 23.22
C PRO A 182 37.31 2.44 22.42
N ASN A 183 36.25 1.70 22.09
CA ASN A 183 35.13 2.18 21.30
C ASN A 183 33.82 1.53 21.76
N VAL A 184 32.86 2.33 22.22
CA VAL A 184 31.62 1.87 22.88
C VAL A 184 30.45 1.68 21.89
N THR A 185 30.73 1.39 20.62
CA THR A 185 29.68 1.21 19.60
C THR A 185 28.85 -0.07 19.74
N SER A 186 29.29 -1.04 20.56
CA SER A 186 28.42 -2.03 21.22
C SER A 186 29.12 -2.72 22.39
N ASP A 187 28.38 -3.11 23.42
CA ASP A 187 28.91 -3.77 24.63
C ASP A 187 29.65 -5.07 24.31
N ASP A 188 29.12 -5.84 23.36
CA ASP A 188 29.69 -7.08 22.82
C ASP A 188 31.05 -6.87 22.13
N MET A 189 31.26 -5.72 21.50
CA MET A 189 32.53 -5.36 20.86
C MET A 189 33.51 -4.73 21.85
N PHE A 190 33.02 -3.83 22.72
CA PHE A 190 33.81 -3.23 23.80
C PHE A 190 34.37 -4.30 24.76
N SER A 191 33.55 -5.30 25.12
CA SER A 191 33.96 -6.46 25.92
C SER A 191 35.07 -7.27 25.25
N ARG A 192 34.94 -7.58 23.94
CA ARG A 192 36.01 -8.26 23.18
C ARG A 192 37.29 -7.45 23.11
N MET A 193 37.19 -6.14 22.87
CA MET A 193 38.35 -5.25 22.82
C MET A 193 39.03 -5.13 24.19
N SER A 194 38.27 -5.05 25.29
CA SER A 194 38.80 -5.06 26.65
C SER A 194 39.48 -6.39 27.03
N SER A 195 38.93 -7.52 26.56
CA SER A 195 39.51 -8.85 26.76
C SER A 195 40.82 -9.02 25.97
N PHE A 196 40.84 -8.61 24.70
CA PHE A 196 42.04 -8.64 23.86
C PHE A 196 43.13 -7.68 24.38
N HIS A 197 42.75 -6.49 24.85
CA HIS A 197 43.65 -5.55 25.51
C HIS A 197 44.31 -6.14 26.77
N ARG A 198 43.51 -6.71 27.67
CA ARG A 198 43.99 -7.40 28.88
C ARG A 198 44.81 -8.66 28.60
N TRP A 199 44.68 -9.25 27.41
CA TRP A 199 45.57 -10.33 26.97
C TRP A 199 46.91 -9.76 26.48
N LEU A 200 46.90 -8.74 25.60
CA LEU A 200 48.12 -8.10 25.10
C LEU A 200 48.98 -7.50 26.23
N SER A 201 48.36 -6.81 27.20
CA SER A 201 49.09 -6.18 28.31
C SER A 201 49.80 -7.17 29.25
N ARG A 202 49.45 -8.46 29.18
CA ARG A 202 50.13 -9.56 29.88
C ARG A 202 51.07 -10.34 28.96
N TRP A 203 50.63 -10.61 27.73
CA TRP A 203 51.36 -11.42 26.76
C TRP A 203 52.61 -10.70 26.23
N CYS A 204 52.54 -9.41 25.94
CA CYS A 204 53.69 -8.67 25.40
C CYS A 204 54.88 -8.63 26.40
N PRO A 205 54.74 -8.21 27.68
CA PRO A 205 55.84 -8.30 28.64
C PRO A 205 56.37 -9.73 28.83
N ALA A 206 55.48 -10.73 28.86
CA ALA A 206 55.86 -12.14 29.03
C ALA A 206 56.61 -12.76 27.83
N ASN A 207 56.72 -12.06 26.69
CA ASN A 207 57.44 -12.50 25.49
C ASN A 207 58.56 -11.52 25.09
N ASP A 208 58.95 -10.63 26.01
CA ASP A 208 59.90 -9.52 25.79
C ASP A 208 59.51 -8.65 24.58
N VAL A 209 58.33 -8.03 24.68
CA VAL A 209 57.74 -7.15 23.67
C VAL A 209 57.14 -5.93 24.37
N GLY A 210 57.40 -4.73 23.85
CA GLY A 210 56.78 -3.52 24.41
C GLY A 210 55.25 -3.51 24.20
N PHE A 211 54.51 -2.93 25.15
CA PHE A 211 53.08 -2.70 24.99
C PHE A 211 52.73 -1.23 25.26
N ILE A 212 52.02 -0.61 24.32
CA ILE A 212 51.42 0.72 24.49
C ILE A 212 49.97 0.52 24.92
N ASP A 213 49.71 0.73 26.20
CA ASP A 213 48.37 0.71 26.77
C ASP A 213 47.59 1.97 26.34
N ASN A 214 46.71 1.81 25.35
CA ASN A 214 45.84 2.87 24.85
C ASN A 214 44.55 3.07 25.70
N TRP A 215 44.36 2.32 26.79
CA TRP A 215 43.18 2.42 27.68
C TRP A 215 43.49 3.25 28.92
N THR A 216 44.68 3.12 29.52
CA THR A 216 45.05 3.93 30.70
C THR A 216 44.96 5.44 30.44
N PRO A 217 45.46 5.99 29.30
CA PRO A 217 45.30 7.42 28.98
C PRO A 217 43.85 7.83 28.72
N PHE A 218 43.01 6.91 28.23
CA PHE A 218 41.61 7.17 27.89
C PHE A 218 40.71 7.32 29.13
N TRP A 219 41.10 6.75 30.27
CA TRP A 219 40.36 6.84 31.55
C TRP A 219 41.08 7.67 32.63
N GLY A 220 42.37 7.98 32.46
CA GLY A 220 43.21 8.57 33.51
C GLY A 220 43.30 10.10 33.57
N LYS A 221 42.96 10.84 32.51
CA LYS A 221 42.93 12.31 32.49
C LYS A 221 41.80 12.83 31.59
N PRO A 222 40.73 13.44 32.13
CA PRO A 222 39.66 14.04 31.33
C PRO A 222 40.07 15.34 30.63
N GLU A 223 41.08 16.04 31.16
CA GLU A 223 41.44 17.39 30.72
C GLU A 223 42.89 17.46 30.19
N GLN A 224 43.00 17.90 28.94
CA GLN A 224 44.19 18.29 28.18
C GLN A 224 45.26 17.23 27.84
N LEU A 225 45.25 16.83 26.56
CA LEU A 225 46.47 16.81 25.75
C LEU A 225 46.83 18.27 25.34
N PRO A 226 48.11 18.58 25.07
CA PRO A 226 48.83 19.52 25.95
C PRO A 226 48.92 20.98 25.49
N THR A 227 49.23 21.85 26.45
CA THR A 227 49.75 23.22 26.25
C THR A 227 50.91 23.52 27.22
N GLN A 228 51.95 24.21 26.75
CA GLN A 228 52.99 24.94 27.49
C GLN A 228 54.00 25.52 26.46
N SER A 229 54.68 26.66 26.62
CA SER A 229 54.41 27.89 27.41
C SER A 229 55.50 28.93 27.14
N PHE A 230 55.16 30.22 27.07
CA PHE A 230 56.09 31.36 27.25
C PHE A 230 55.32 32.59 27.82
N SER A 231 56.04 33.53 28.43
CA SER A 231 55.52 34.61 29.30
C SER A 231 56.57 35.73 29.46
N ILE A 232 56.29 36.95 29.96
CA ILE A 232 55.05 37.44 30.60
C ILE A 232 54.32 38.46 29.67
N GLU A 233 53.96 39.73 29.93
CA GLU A 233 54.05 40.71 31.04
C GLU A 233 52.71 41.47 31.20
N THR A 234 52.61 42.41 32.15
CA THR A 234 51.37 43.15 32.48
C THR A 234 51.59 44.65 32.64
N VAL A 235 50.75 45.48 31.98
CA VAL A 235 50.54 46.89 32.33
C VAL A 235 49.04 47.22 32.32
N SER A 236 48.59 48.06 33.25
CA SER A 236 47.20 48.42 33.54
C SER A 236 46.70 49.68 32.83
N VAL A 237 45.37 49.81 32.63
CA VAL A 237 44.64 51.11 32.66
C VAL A 237 43.13 50.87 32.94
N PRO A 238 42.37 51.81 33.56
CA PRO A 238 41.07 51.51 34.18
C PRO A 238 39.82 51.67 33.27
N ARG A 239 38.66 51.20 33.78
CA ARG A 239 37.32 51.50 33.25
C ARG A 239 36.82 52.88 33.71
N PRO A 240 36.16 53.68 32.83
CA PRO A 240 35.17 54.69 33.24
C PRO A 240 33.84 54.03 33.70
N PRO A 241 32.98 54.75 34.44
CA PRO A 241 31.85 54.16 35.16
C PRO A 241 30.54 54.01 34.35
N THR A 242 29.63 53.22 34.91
CA THR A 242 28.24 53.06 34.45
C THR A 242 27.40 54.32 34.65
N LEU A 243 26.59 54.68 33.65
CA LEU A 243 25.44 55.57 33.82
C LEU A 243 24.12 54.77 33.79
N PHE A 244 23.51 54.59 34.96
CA PHE A 244 22.10 54.24 35.06
C PHE A 244 21.24 55.44 34.67
N LYS A 245 20.10 55.21 34.01
CA LYS A 245 18.93 56.12 34.12
C LYS A 245 17.60 55.39 33.91
N ASP A 246 16.91 55.24 35.04
CA ASP A 246 15.46 55.26 35.29
C ASP A 246 14.48 54.51 34.39
N LYS A 247 13.76 53.58 35.05
CA LYS A 247 12.44 53.12 34.62
C LYS A 247 11.40 54.21 34.95
N THR A 248 10.63 54.67 33.98
CA THR A 248 9.36 55.37 34.26
C THR A 248 8.17 54.53 33.81
N ASN A 249 7.32 54.14 34.76
CA ASN A 249 6.08 53.44 34.48
C ASN A 249 5.04 54.42 33.93
N ARG A 250 4.59 54.24 32.69
CA ARG A 250 3.32 54.80 32.21
C ARG A 250 2.48 53.72 31.53
N ARG A 251 1.35 53.35 32.15
CA ARG A 251 0.33 52.49 31.54
C ARG A 251 -0.42 53.29 30.48
N GLY A 252 -0.04 53.14 29.22
CA GLY A 252 -0.75 53.69 28.06
C GLY A 252 -1.14 52.58 27.09
N VAL A 253 -2.39 52.58 26.61
CA VAL A 253 -2.84 51.60 25.61
C VAL A 253 -2.20 51.94 24.26
N HIS A 254 -1.28 51.11 23.81
CA HIS A 254 -0.60 51.31 22.53
C HIS A 254 -1.57 50.97 21.37
N HIS A 255 -2.30 51.97 20.85
CA HIS A 255 -3.29 51.78 19.78
C HIS A 255 -2.72 51.17 18.48
N LYS A 256 -1.39 51.14 18.32
CA LYS A 256 -0.70 50.40 17.24
C LYS A 256 -0.77 48.86 17.40
N ASN A 257 -1.15 48.34 18.57
CA ASN A 257 -1.32 46.90 18.83
C ASN A 257 -2.74 46.38 18.54
N LEU A 258 -3.68 47.26 18.14
CA LEU A 258 -5.01 46.85 17.70
C LEU A 258 -4.92 46.29 16.27
N ILE A 259 -5.46 45.08 16.06
CA ILE A 259 -5.51 44.44 14.74
C ILE A 259 -6.46 45.24 13.85
N LYS A 260 -5.92 46.09 12.96
CA LYS A 260 -6.70 46.67 11.86
C LYS A 260 -7.14 45.54 10.93
N ILE A 261 -8.40 45.12 11.05
CA ILE A 261 -9.04 44.21 10.10
C ILE A 261 -9.14 44.95 8.76
N LYS A 262 -8.19 44.68 7.86
CA LYS A 262 -8.31 45.12 6.46
C LYS A 262 -9.48 44.37 5.83
N SER A 263 -10.62 45.04 5.69
CA SER A 263 -11.56 44.69 4.62
C SER A 263 -10.79 44.78 3.30
N THR A 264 -10.77 43.69 2.53
CA THR A 264 -10.22 43.70 1.18
C THR A 264 -11.26 43.21 0.21
N SER A 265 -11.68 44.10 -0.68
CA SER A 265 -12.27 43.76 -1.97
C SER A 265 -11.40 42.75 -2.75
N PRO A 266 -11.96 42.02 -3.71
CA PRO A 266 -11.28 40.90 -4.38
C PRO A 266 -10.32 41.36 -5.48
N THR A 267 -9.26 42.08 -5.11
CA THR A 267 -8.09 42.31 -5.98
C THR A 267 -7.08 41.17 -5.90
N VAL A 268 -6.30 41.00 -6.98
CA VAL A 268 -5.27 39.97 -7.11
C VAL A 268 -4.18 40.15 -6.04
N LYS A 269 -3.65 39.05 -5.50
CA LYS A 269 -2.65 39.06 -4.41
C LYS A 269 -1.48 38.14 -4.72
N ASN A 270 -0.32 38.75 -4.96
CA ASN A 270 0.96 38.04 -5.02
C ASN A 270 1.19 37.31 -3.68
N LYS A 271 1.61 36.04 -3.72
CA LYS A 271 1.97 35.27 -2.51
C LYS A 271 3.49 35.26 -2.36
N ARG A 272 3.99 35.72 -1.22
CA ARG A 272 5.36 35.40 -0.79
C ARG A 272 5.42 33.93 -0.41
N ILE A 273 6.33 33.19 -1.02
CA ILE A 273 6.60 31.77 -0.74
C ILE A 273 7.83 31.70 0.14
N LYS A 274 7.70 31.12 1.34
CA LYS A 274 8.85 30.97 2.24
C LYS A 274 9.54 29.63 2.04
N CYS A 275 10.80 29.67 1.66
CA CYS A 275 11.62 28.51 1.37
C CYS A 275 12.62 28.21 2.49
N GLY A 276 13.07 26.96 2.57
CA GLY A 276 14.25 26.60 3.34
C GLY A 276 15.05 25.44 2.75
N LEU A 277 16.34 25.39 3.04
CA LEU A 277 17.30 24.37 2.62
C LEU A 277 18.09 23.86 3.84
N LEU A 278 18.31 22.55 3.90
CA LEU A 278 19.18 21.92 4.91
C LEU A 278 19.74 20.58 4.41
N ASN A 279 21.07 20.43 4.35
CA ASN A 279 21.70 19.10 4.36
C ASN A 279 21.40 18.43 5.71
N ILE A 280 20.63 17.34 5.69
CA ILE A 280 20.09 16.70 6.91
C ILE A 280 20.91 15.50 7.40
N ARG A 281 21.86 14.97 6.62
CA ARG A 281 22.71 13.81 6.95
C ARG A 281 21.94 12.69 7.67
N SER A 282 21.09 11.99 6.91
CA SER A 282 20.08 11.01 7.36
C SER A 282 18.83 11.58 8.03
N LEU A 283 17.69 11.43 7.36
CA LEU A 283 16.38 11.83 7.88
C LEU A 283 15.79 10.84 8.92
N SER A 284 16.10 9.54 8.83
CA SER A 284 15.39 8.47 9.56
C SER A 284 15.56 8.45 11.09
N SER A 285 16.34 9.36 11.66
CA SER A 285 16.38 9.63 13.12
C SER A 285 15.95 11.05 13.51
N LYS A 286 15.78 11.94 12.52
CA LYS A 286 15.58 13.39 12.67
C LYS A 286 14.20 13.86 12.21
N ALA A 287 13.44 13.02 11.52
CA ALA A 287 12.14 13.32 10.91
C ALA A 287 11.20 14.20 11.74
N VAL A 288 10.91 13.81 12.99
CA VAL A 288 10.08 14.60 13.93
C VAL A 288 10.56 16.05 14.09
N LEU A 289 11.87 16.26 14.19
CA LEU A 289 12.45 17.59 14.34
C LEU A 289 12.38 18.41 13.04
N VAL A 290 12.38 17.78 11.87
CA VAL A 290 12.14 18.45 10.59
C VAL A 290 10.69 18.92 10.49
N ASN A 291 9.73 18.08 10.91
CA ASN A 291 8.31 18.44 11.00
C ASN A 291 8.09 19.68 11.89
N GLU A 292 8.75 19.68 13.06
CA GLU A 292 8.75 20.82 13.98
C GLU A 292 9.51 22.04 13.45
N LEU A 293 10.56 21.88 12.65
CA LEU A 293 11.30 22.99 12.05
C LEU A 293 10.44 23.71 11.00
N ILE A 294 9.79 22.97 10.10
CA ILE A 294 8.85 23.53 9.12
C ILE A 294 7.70 24.26 9.86
N SER A 295 7.21 23.69 10.95
CA SER A 295 6.11 24.25 11.76
C SER A 295 6.52 25.45 12.65
N ASP A 296 7.72 25.45 13.24
CA ASP A 296 8.20 26.54 14.11
C ASP A 296 8.64 27.77 13.28
N TYR A 297 8.98 27.60 12.00
CA TYR A 297 9.43 28.68 11.09
C TYR A 297 8.41 29.06 10.00
N ASP A 298 7.27 28.38 9.89
CA ASP A 298 6.19 28.62 8.91
C ASP A 298 6.70 28.58 7.45
N ILE A 299 7.38 27.49 7.08
CA ILE A 299 8.01 27.31 5.75
C ILE A 299 7.01 26.68 4.76
N ASP A 300 6.79 27.30 3.59
CA ASP A 300 5.94 26.78 2.50
C ASP A 300 6.62 25.65 1.71
N LEU A 301 7.94 25.70 1.52
CA LEU A 301 8.71 24.78 0.67
C LEU A 301 10.09 24.49 1.28
N PHE A 302 10.29 23.26 1.76
CA PHE A 302 11.49 22.84 2.49
C PHE A 302 12.26 21.75 1.74
N CYS A 303 13.52 22.02 1.42
CA CYS A 303 14.40 21.15 0.64
C CYS A 303 15.47 20.49 1.51
N LEU A 304 15.73 19.21 1.23
CA LEU A 304 16.61 18.33 1.98
C LEU A 304 17.65 17.72 1.06
N THR A 305 18.92 17.88 1.41
CA THR A 305 20.05 17.14 0.82
C THR A 305 20.58 16.12 1.83
N GLU A 306 21.25 15.06 1.35
CA GLU A 306 21.64 13.89 2.17
C GLU A 306 20.50 13.27 3.00
N THR A 307 19.36 13.03 2.37
CA THR A 307 18.22 12.33 3.02
C THR A 307 18.59 10.92 3.51
N TRP A 308 19.52 10.24 2.80
CA TRP A 308 19.96 8.84 2.97
C TRP A 308 18.84 7.78 2.87
N LEU A 309 17.65 8.17 2.39
CA LEU A 309 16.51 7.28 2.25
C LEU A 309 16.71 6.31 1.08
N GLN A 310 16.26 5.06 1.25
CA GLN A 310 16.10 4.13 0.14
C GLN A 310 14.81 4.44 -0.64
N GLU A 311 14.75 4.00 -1.91
CA GLU A 311 13.61 4.17 -2.86
C GLU A 311 12.23 3.72 -2.33
N ASN A 312 12.19 2.98 -1.22
CA ASN A 312 10.97 2.44 -0.61
C ASN A 312 10.88 2.80 0.90
N GLU A 313 11.47 3.92 1.33
CA GLU A 313 11.59 4.36 2.73
C GLU A 313 10.81 5.64 3.08
N TYR A 314 9.53 5.69 2.70
CA TYR A 314 8.68 6.88 2.94
C TYR A 314 8.34 7.17 4.40
N VAL A 315 8.45 6.20 5.34
CA VAL A 315 7.99 6.40 6.74
C VAL A 315 8.68 7.58 7.42
N SER A 316 9.99 7.74 7.22
CA SER A 316 10.76 8.87 7.76
C SER A 316 10.36 10.20 7.13
N LEU A 317 10.10 10.19 5.82
CA LEU A 317 9.68 11.37 5.06
C LEU A 317 8.25 11.81 5.45
N ASN A 318 7.35 10.85 5.62
CA ASN A 318 5.98 11.04 6.09
C ASN A 318 5.93 11.46 7.57
N GLU A 319 6.89 11.05 8.40
CA GLU A 319 7.06 11.59 9.76
C GLU A 319 7.63 13.02 9.76
N SER A 320 8.46 13.40 8.79
CA SER A 320 8.94 14.79 8.66
C SER A 320 7.94 15.76 8.02
N THR A 321 6.86 15.27 7.42
CA THR A 321 5.89 16.08 6.69
C THR A 321 4.79 16.61 7.62
N PRO A 322 4.59 17.93 7.76
CA PRO A 322 3.46 18.47 8.50
C PRO A 322 2.12 18.11 7.84
N PRO A 323 1.00 18.01 8.57
CA PRO A 323 -0.27 17.54 8.00
C PRO A 323 -0.90 18.40 6.88
N SER A 324 -0.39 19.61 6.62
CA SER A 324 -0.79 20.45 5.47
C SER A 324 0.11 20.30 4.25
N HIS A 325 1.20 19.55 4.34
CA HIS A 325 2.23 19.42 3.30
C HIS A 325 2.17 18.06 2.59
N TYR A 326 2.74 18.01 1.38
CA TYR A 326 3.14 16.80 0.69
C TYR A 326 4.67 16.63 0.73
N ASN A 327 5.17 15.50 0.26
CA ASN A 327 6.59 15.23 0.12
C ASN A 327 6.92 14.51 -1.19
N THR A 328 8.20 14.56 -1.56
CA THR A 328 8.80 13.72 -2.60
C THR A 328 10.31 13.61 -2.37
N HIS A 329 10.94 12.55 -2.88
CA HIS A 329 12.39 12.37 -2.78
C HIS A 329 12.95 11.55 -3.95
N ILE A 330 14.25 11.73 -4.23
CA ILE A 330 15.01 10.91 -5.16
C ILE A 330 16.21 10.32 -4.40
N PRO A 331 16.25 8.99 -4.23
CA PRO A 331 17.36 8.32 -3.56
C PRO A 331 18.61 8.28 -4.45
N ARG A 332 19.78 8.16 -3.81
CA ARG A 332 21.01 7.85 -4.52
C ARG A 332 21.01 6.39 -4.99
N SER A 333 21.42 6.17 -6.24
CA SER A 333 21.44 4.84 -6.87
C SER A 333 22.64 3.97 -6.44
N THR A 334 23.77 4.58 -6.10
CA THR A 334 25.03 3.88 -5.77
C THR A 334 25.78 4.55 -4.62
N GLY A 335 26.62 3.79 -3.91
CA GLY A 335 27.46 4.30 -2.82
C GLY A 335 26.78 4.33 -1.43
N ARG A 336 27.23 5.25 -0.57
CA ARG A 336 26.66 5.54 0.76
C ARG A 336 26.43 7.04 0.89
N GLY A 337 25.39 7.45 1.61
CA GLY A 337 24.99 8.85 1.75
C GLY A 337 24.35 9.44 0.49
N GLY A 338 23.99 10.72 0.53
CA GLY A 338 23.28 11.41 -0.56
C GLY A 338 21.76 11.21 -0.60
N GLY A 339 21.16 11.48 -1.76
CA GLY A 339 19.73 11.51 -2.04
C GLY A 339 19.06 12.83 -1.63
N VAL A 340 18.29 13.42 -2.53
CA VAL A 340 17.57 14.71 -2.35
C VAL A 340 16.09 14.50 -2.02
N GLY A 341 15.45 15.49 -1.40
CA GLY A 341 14.00 15.49 -1.16
C GLY A 341 13.42 16.87 -0.91
N ALA A 342 12.10 16.98 -1.02
CA ALA A 342 11.37 18.22 -0.75
C ALA A 342 10.05 17.93 -0.02
N ILE A 343 9.64 18.88 0.82
CA ILE A 343 8.40 18.87 1.61
C ILE A 343 7.73 20.23 1.40
N PHE A 344 6.48 20.27 0.94
CA PHE A 344 5.86 21.50 0.45
C PHE A 344 4.37 21.60 0.78
N ASP A 345 3.89 22.80 1.09
CA ASP A 345 2.49 23.02 1.48
C ASP A 345 1.53 22.69 0.31
N SER A 346 0.43 22.03 0.65
CA SER A 346 -0.56 21.54 -0.32
C SER A 346 -1.38 22.63 -1.03
N SER A 347 -1.19 23.91 -0.68
CA SER A 347 -1.70 25.06 -1.45
C SER A 347 -0.79 25.44 -2.64
N LEU A 348 0.42 24.88 -2.73
CA LEU A 348 1.30 25.02 -3.88
C LEU A 348 0.99 23.95 -4.93
N LEU A 349 0.70 24.37 -6.16
CA LEU A 349 0.52 23.46 -7.31
C LEU A 349 1.88 22.98 -7.82
N ILE A 350 2.53 22.13 -7.03
CA ILE A 350 3.82 21.52 -7.33
C ILE A 350 3.62 20.15 -7.97
N ASN A 351 4.07 20.02 -9.22
CA ASN A 351 4.15 18.78 -9.95
C ASN A 351 5.62 18.33 -10.05
N PRO A 352 6.04 17.26 -9.35
CA PRO A 352 7.39 16.69 -9.53
C PRO A 352 7.57 16.20 -10.97
N LYS A 353 8.67 16.58 -11.61
CA LYS A 353 9.01 16.10 -12.96
C LYS A 353 9.76 14.76 -12.90
N PRO A 354 9.78 13.97 -14.00
CA PRO A 354 10.52 12.71 -14.05
C PRO A 354 11.99 12.89 -13.68
N LYS A 355 12.58 11.87 -13.03
CA LYS A 355 14.00 11.88 -12.65
C LYS A 355 14.88 12.02 -13.90
N LEU A 356 15.71 13.05 -13.91
CA LEU A 356 16.85 13.17 -14.82
C LEU A 356 18.03 12.39 -14.23
N ASN A 357 18.79 11.69 -15.08
CA ASN A 357 19.87 10.81 -14.66
C ASN A 357 21.21 11.39 -15.09
N TYR A 358 21.88 12.04 -14.14
CA TYR A 358 23.28 12.47 -14.23
C TYR A 358 24.13 11.61 -13.28
N ASN A 359 25.42 11.44 -13.58
CA ASN A 359 26.33 10.61 -12.80
C ASN A 359 26.93 11.36 -11.61
N SER A 360 27.20 12.66 -11.76
CA SER A 360 27.97 13.47 -10.81
C SER A 360 27.12 14.16 -9.73
N PHE A 361 25.81 14.32 -9.95
CA PHE A 361 24.88 14.91 -8.98
C PHE A 361 23.49 14.27 -9.01
N GLU A 362 22.82 14.28 -7.86
CA GLU A 362 21.42 13.93 -7.72
C GLU A 362 20.55 15.20 -7.80
N SER A 363 19.50 15.20 -8.65
CA SER A 363 18.58 16.33 -8.77
C SER A 363 17.11 15.94 -8.67
N LEU A 364 16.30 16.87 -8.15
CA LEU A 364 14.85 16.79 -8.02
C LEU A 364 14.25 18.08 -8.59
N VAL A 365 13.50 17.97 -9.68
CA VAL A 365 12.85 19.11 -10.35
C VAL A 365 11.37 19.16 -9.98
N LEU A 366 10.95 20.27 -9.39
CA LEU A 366 9.56 20.60 -9.04
C LEU A 366 9.05 21.67 -10.00
N SER A 367 7.86 21.46 -10.56
CA SER A 367 7.22 22.42 -11.47
C SER A 367 6.06 23.11 -10.74
N LEU A 368 6.21 24.40 -10.45
CA LEU A 368 5.17 25.22 -9.84
C LEU A 368 4.28 25.77 -10.96
N THR A 369 3.13 25.13 -11.17
CA THR A 369 2.14 25.54 -12.17
C THR A 369 1.17 26.57 -11.61
N HIS A 370 0.79 27.58 -12.41
CA HIS A 370 -0.14 28.61 -11.95
C HIS A 370 -1.59 28.09 -11.92
N PRO A 371 -2.39 28.36 -10.86
CA PRO A 371 -3.78 27.89 -10.76
C PRO A 371 -4.77 28.52 -11.74
N THR A 372 -4.36 29.54 -12.51
CA THR A 372 -5.11 29.98 -13.69
C THR A 372 -4.26 29.98 -14.95
N TRP A 373 -4.85 29.42 -16.01
CA TRP A 373 -4.54 29.50 -17.44
C TRP A 373 -3.54 28.50 -18.05
N LYS A 374 -3.88 28.08 -19.28
CA LYS A 374 -3.17 27.09 -20.11
C LYS A 374 -2.02 27.73 -20.93
N THR A 375 -1.53 28.91 -20.52
CA THR A 375 -0.79 29.85 -21.40
C THR A 375 0.46 30.49 -20.78
N LEU A 376 0.83 30.16 -19.54
CA LEU A 376 2.04 30.67 -18.89
C LEU A 376 3.03 29.54 -18.58
N GLN A 377 4.33 29.84 -18.71
CA GLN A 377 5.39 28.89 -18.37
C GLN A 377 5.51 28.71 -16.84
N PRO A 378 5.79 27.48 -16.35
CA PRO A 378 5.82 27.18 -14.92
C PRO A 378 7.20 27.47 -14.31
N ILE A 379 7.24 28.04 -13.10
CA ILE A 379 8.50 28.21 -12.37
C ILE A 379 9.07 26.82 -12.03
N LEU A 380 10.34 26.59 -12.39
CA LEU A 380 11.04 25.36 -12.02
C LEU A 380 11.86 25.58 -10.75
N PHE A 381 11.54 24.82 -9.71
CA PHE A 381 12.27 24.82 -8.44
C PHE A 381 13.02 23.50 -8.30
N VAL A 382 14.33 23.54 -8.11
CA VAL A 382 15.22 22.37 -8.22
C VAL A 382 15.99 22.17 -6.93
N THR A 383 16.00 20.95 -6.40
CA THR A 383 16.93 20.53 -5.33
C THR A 383 18.07 19.72 -5.92
N VAL A 384 19.32 20.10 -5.64
CA VAL A 384 20.55 19.42 -6.09
C VAL A 384 21.35 18.90 -4.88
N TYR A 385 21.98 17.74 -5.03
CA TYR A 385 23.08 17.29 -4.18
C TYR A 385 24.23 16.78 -5.06
N ARG A 386 25.40 17.38 -4.93
CA ARG A 386 26.63 16.88 -5.54
C ARG A 386 27.51 16.26 -4.46
N ALA A 387 27.90 15.01 -4.65
CA ALA A 387 28.86 14.35 -3.77
C ALA A 387 30.31 14.80 -4.08
N PRO A 388 31.23 14.80 -3.09
CA PRO A 388 32.65 15.01 -3.34
C PRO A 388 33.21 14.01 -4.36
N GLY A 389 33.83 14.52 -5.43
CA GLY A 389 34.30 13.73 -6.57
C GLY A 389 35.00 14.59 -7.64
N PRO A 390 35.39 14.00 -8.79
CA PRO A 390 35.94 14.74 -9.92
C PRO A 390 34.94 15.82 -10.39
N TYR A 391 35.46 16.91 -10.94
CA TYR A 391 34.65 18.11 -11.18
C TYR A 391 34.44 18.48 -12.65
N SER A 392 35.25 17.95 -13.58
CA SER A 392 35.07 18.17 -15.02
C SER A 392 33.76 17.57 -15.53
N GLU A 393 33.46 16.32 -15.16
CA GLU A 393 32.18 15.65 -15.44
C GLU A 393 31.01 16.46 -14.88
N PHE A 394 31.12 16.95 -13.63
CA PHE A 394 30.08 17.78 -13.02
C PHE A 394 29.84 19.09 -13.75
N LEU A 395 30.89 19.85 -14.10
CA LEU A 395 30.70 21.12 -14.81
C LEU A 395 30.04 20.91 -16.17
N SER A 396 30.36 19.81 -16.87
CA SER A 396 29.73 19.45 -18.15
C SER A 396 28.26 19.04 -17.98
N GLU A 397 27.96 18.09 -17.08
CA GLU A 397 26.58 17.63 -16.84
C GLU A 397 25.69 18.77 -16.28
N PHE A 398 26.24 19.63 -15.43
CA PHE A 398 25.51 20.76 -14.87
C PHE A 398 25.27 21.88 -15.88
N ALA A 399 26.21 22.14 -16.81
CA ALA A 399 26.03 23.10 -17.89
C ALA A 399 24.88 22.68 -18.83
N GLU A 400 24.84 21.41 -19.24
CA GLU A 400 23.75 20.84 -20.03
C GLU A 400 22.42 20.92 -19.27
N PHE A 401 22.43 20.53 -17.99
CA PHE A 401 21.24 20.56 -17.13
C PHE A 401 20.67 21.96 -16.96
N ALA A 402 21.49 22.96 -16.63
CA ALA A 402 21.04 24.32 -16.37
C ALA A 402 20.51 25.00 -17.64
N SER A 403 21.22 24.83 -18.76
CA SER A 403 20.75 25.27 -20.09
C SER A 403 19.43 24.62 -20.45
N GLY A 404 19.32 23.31 -20.21
CA GLY A 404 18.11 22.52 -20.41
C GLY A 404 16.94 22.87 -19.48
N LEU A 405 17.14 23.63 -18.40
CA LEU A 405 16.06 24.19 -17.58
C LEU A 405 15.56 25.52 -18.15
N ILE A 406 16.45 26.42 -18.53
CA ILE A 406 16.11 27.76 -19.07
C ILE A 406 15.37 27.64 -20.42
N LEU A 407 15.74 26.67 -21.26
CA LEU A 407 14.99 26.34 -22.49
C LEU A 407 13.54 25.85 -22.24
N LYS A 408 13.12 25.67 -20.98
CA LYS A 408 11.76 25.25 -20.58
C LYS A 408 11.00 26.33 -19.80
N THR A 409 11.68 27.31 -19.20
CA THR A 409 11.07 28.47 -18.54
C THR A 409 12.07 29.61 -18.37
N ASP A 410 11.54 30.83 -18.46
CA ASP A 410 12.16 32.07 -18.01
C ASP A 410 12.44 32.16 -16.50
N LYS A 411 11.94 31.24 -15.66
CA LYS A 411 11.98 31.34 -14.19
C LYS A 411 12.46 30.04 -13.52
N VAL A 412 13.70 30.04 -13.02
CA VAL A 412 14.33 28.88 -12.37
C VAL A 412 14.91 29.27 -11.01
N ILE A 413 14.72 28.42 -9.99
CA ILE A 413 15.43 28.46 -8.71
C ILE A 413 16.11 27.11 -8.50
N ILE A 414 17.41 27.10 -8.21
CA ILE A 414 18.18 25.89 -7.88
C ILE A 414 18.74 26.04 -6.47
N VAL A 415 18.43 25.10 -5.58
CA VAL A 415 18.94 25.04 -4.20
C VAL A 415 19.64 23.72 -3.97
N GLY A 416 20.69 23.68 -3.14
CA GLY A 416 21.37 22.41 -2.89
C GLY A 416 22.69 22.52 -2.16
N ASP A 417 23.24 21.37 -1.77
CA ASP A 417 24.62 21.23 -1.32
C ASP A 417 25.46 20.76 -2.51
N PHE A 418 26.40 21.61 -2.92
CA PHE A 418 27.23 21.39 -4.10
C PHE A 418 28.58 20.75 -3.74
N ASN A 419 28.97 20.70 -2.47
CA ASN A 419 30.32 20.33 -2.03
C ASN A 419 31.41 21.05 -2.85
N ILE A 420 31.21 22.35 -3.08
CA ILE A 420 32.15 23.31 -3.70
C ILE A 420 32.33 24.45 -2.70
N HIS A 421 33.57 24.80 -2.37
CA HIS A 421 33.90 25.94 -1.51
C HIS A 421 33.80 27.23 -2.32
N VAL A 422 32.58 27.76 -2.50
CA VAL A 422 32.34 28.99 -3.28
C VAL A 422 33.01 30.20 -2.61
N ASP A 423 33.19 30.13 -1.29
CA ASP A 423 33.98 31.06 -0.47
C ASP A 423 35.48 31.13 -0.80
N ASN A 424 36.02 30.16 -1.54
CA ASN A 424 37.45 30.07 -1.85
C ASN A 424 37.75 30.42 -3.32
N HIS A 425 37.99 31.70 -3.59
CA HIS A 425 38.33 32.21 -4.93
C HIS A 425 39.65 31.66 -5.50
N ASN A 426 40.54 31.10 -4.67
CA ASN A 426 41.80 30.48 -5.11
C ASN A 426 41.62 29.03 -5.58
N ASN A 427 40.41 28.47 -5.50
CA ASN A 427 40.10 27.12 -5.96
C ASN A 427 39.58 27.17 -7.41
N SER A 428 40.31 26.55 -8.35
CA SER A 428 39.96 26.53 -9.77
C SER A 428 38.56 25.95 -10.07
N LEU A 429 38.03 25.06 -9.22
CA LEU A 429 36.64 24.60 -9.32
C LEU A 429 35.65 25.70 -8.92
N SER A 430 35.94 26.50 -7.90
CA SER A 430 35.10 27.64 -7.53
C SER A 430 35.04 28.65 -8.67
N THR A 431 36.20 29.05 -9.21
CA THR A 431 36.30 29.98 -10.35
C THR A 431 35.56 29.46 -11.58
N ALA A 432 35.76 28.19 -11.96
CA ALA A 432 35.10 27.59 -13.13
C ALA A 432 33.58 27.41 -12.93
N PHE A 433 33.12 27.13 -11.70
CA PHE A 433 31.69 27.01 -11.41
C PHE A 433 31.00 28.38 -11.40
N ILE A 434 31.62 29.41 -10.81
CA ILE A 434 31.10 30.79 -10.86
C ILE A 434 31.03 31.27 -12.31
N SER A 435 32.11 31.13 -13.08
CA SER A 435 32.13 31.51 -14.51
C SER A 435 31.10 30.76 -15.35
N LEU A 436 30.75 29.51 -15.00
CA LEU A 436 29.67 28.77 -15.63
C LEU A 436 28.30 29.37 -15.31
N LEU A 437 28.04 29.70 -14.04
CA LEU A 437 26.79 30.36 -13.61
C LEU A 437 26.63 31.72 -14.30
N ASP A 438 27.69 32.54 -14.33
CA ASP A 438 27.71 33.85 -15.00
C ASP A 438 27.42 33.71 -16.50
N SER A 439 28.03 32.73 -17.18
CA SER A 439 27.83 32.48 -18.62
C SER A 439 26.41 32.04 -19.00
N ILE A 440 25.66 31.49 -18.03
CA ILE A 440 24.26 31.04 -18.20
C ILE A 440 23.27 32.09 -17.63
N GLY A 441 23.74 33.05 -16.83
CA GLY A 441 22.94 34.12 -16.21
C GLY A 441 22.30 33.74 -14.87
N PHE A 442 22.85 32.77 -14.12
CA PHE A 442 22.37 32.40 -12.79
C PHE A 442 23.00 33.25 -11.68
N CYS A 443 22.17 33.94 -10.89
CA CYS A 443 22.61 34.70 -9.72
C CYS A 443 22.73 33.79 -8.48
N GLN A 444 23.88 33.79 -7.80
CA GLN A 444 24.06 33.16 -6.49
C GLN A 444 23.69 34.16 -5.37
N SER A 445 22.96 33.70 -4.33
CA SER A 445 22.43 34.59 -3.26
C SER A 445 22.97 34.34 -1.85
N VAL A 446 23.88 33.37 -1.64
CA VAL A 446 24.35 32.94 -0.30
C VAL A 446 25.73 33.52 0.00
N ASN A 447 25.75 34.57 0.84
CA ASN A 447 26.95 35.35 1.18
C ASN A 447 27.51 35.10 2.59
N LYS A 448 27.12 33.99 3.24
CA LYS A 448 27.54 33.62 4.61
C LYS A 448 27.86 32.12 4.67
N PRO A 449 28.82 31.70 5.52
CA PRO A 449 29.10 30.27 5.71
C PRO A 449 27.86 29.46 6.06
N THR A 450 27.73 28.30 5.41
CA THR A 450 26.61 27.36 5.55
C THR A 450 27.01 26.07 6.27
N HIS A 451 28.31 25.83 6.49
CA HIS A 451 28.84 24.71 7.26
C HIS A 451 29.55 25.16 8.55
N CYS A 452 29.58 24.31 9.57
CA CYS A 452 30.21 24.59 10.87
C CYS A 452 31.74 24.80 10.82
N LEU A 453 32.39 24.43 9.71
CA LEU A 453 33.80 24.71 9.42
C LEU A 453 34.02 26.04 8.67
N ASN A 454 33.03 26.94 8.70
CA ASN A 454 33.05 28.28 8.07
C ASN A 454 33.16 28.30 6.53
N HIS A 455 32.69 27.25 5.84
CA HIS A 455 32.61 27.20 4.38
C HIS A 455 31.17 27.41 3.86
N THR A 456 31.05 27.80 2.58
CA THR A 456 29.78 28.02 1.87
C THR A 456 29.59 26.91 0.82
N LEU A 457 28.93 25.82 1.24
CA LEU A 457 28.71 24.60 0.43
C LEU A 457 27.27 24.48 -0.07
N ASP A 458 26.30 24.81 0.80
CA ASP A 458 24.89 24.94 0.46
C ASP A 458 24.64 26.29 -0.25
N LEU A 459 23.98 26.25 -1.42
CA LEU A 459 23.76 27.40 -2.30
C LEU A 459 22.27 27.61 -2.63
N VAL A 460 21.94 28.86 -2.96
CA VAL A 460 20.69 29.28 -3.59
C VAL A 460 21.07 30.04 -4.86
N LEU A 461 20.57 29.57 -5.99
CA LEU A 461 20.80 30.12 -7.33
C LEU A 461 19.44 30.51 -7.94
N SER A 462 19.33 31.63 -8.63
CA SER A 462 18.10 32.01 -9.35
C SER A 462 18.37 32.56 -10.75
N TYR A 463 17.38 32.37 -11.62
CA TYR A 463 17.31 32.90 -12.99
C TYR A 463 15.88 33.42 -13.19
N GLY A 464 15.74 34.70 -13.58
CA GLY A 464 14.43 35.35 -13.78
C GLY A 464 13.55 35.49 -12.53
N VAL A 465 14.08 35.24 -11.33
CA VAL A 465 13.36 35.34 -10.04
C VAL A 465 14.22 36.01 -8.99
N GLU A 466 13.68 37.04 -8.34
CA GLU A 466 14.32 37.73 -7.20
C GLU A 466 14.17 36.92 -5.91
N ILE A 467 15.22 36.95 -5.07
CA ILE A 467 15.33 36.20 -3.81
C ILE A 467 15.41 37.18 -2.64
N ASP A 468 14.35 37.21 -1.84
CA ASP A 468 14.18 38.06 -0.67
C ASP A 468 14.62 37.36 0.63
N ASN A 469 14.86 38.17 1.68
CA ASN A 469 14.88 37.72 3.08
C ASN A 469 15.78 36.50 3.38
N LEU A 470 16.93 36.38 2.69
CA LEU A 470 17.84 35.25 2.85
C LEU A 470 18.59 35.30 4.19
N ILE A 471 18.36 34.27 5.02
CA ILE A 471 18.91 34.13 6.38
C ILE A 471 19.53 32.74 6.52
N VAL A 472 20.78 32.70 7.00
CA VAL A 472 21.46 31.47 7.43
C VAL A 472 21.44 31.41 8.96
N PHE A 473 21.05 30.27 9.53
CA PHE A 473 20.90 30.06 10.98
C PHE A 473 22.04 29.19 11.55
N PRO A 474 23.16 29.77 12.03
CA PRO A 474 24.35 29.04 12.51
C PRO A 474 24.19 28.33 13.87
N GLN A 475 22.95 27.99 14.26
CA GLN A 475 22.63 27.51 15.62
C GLN A 475 21.68 26.29 15.63
N ASN A 476 22.02 25.26 14.85
CA ASN A 476 21.21 24.04 14.71
C ASN A 476 21.96 22.70 15.01
N PRO A 477 22.85 22.61 16.02
CA PRO A 477 23.85 21.53 16.17
C PRO A 477 23.31 20.12 16.49
N LEU A 478 22.00 19.95 16.66
CA LEU A 478 21.37 18.62 16.82
C LEU A 478 20.84 18.03 15.50
N LEU A 479 20.73 18.84 14.44
CA LEU A 479 20.18 18.41 13.15
C LEU A 479 21.28 18.13 12.14
N SER A 480 22.24 19.05 11.99
CA SER A 480 23.36 18.89 11.07
C SER A 480 24.53 19.77 11.48
N ASP A 481 25.70 19.48 10.94
CA ASP A 481 26.85 20.38 10.84
C ASP A 481 26.69 21.42 9.72
N HIS A 482 25.71 21.23 8.83
CA HIS A 482 25.20 22.27 7.94
C HIS A 482 24.12 23.12 8.64
N PHE A 483 24.01 24.38 8.24
CA PHE A 483 23.08 25.34 8.79
C PHE A 483 21.77 25.38 8.01
N LEU A 484 20.68 25.73 8.70
CA LEU A 484 19.41 26.01 8.03
C LEU A 484 19.54 27.33 7.25
N ILE A 485 19.23 27.30 5.96
CA ILE A 485 19.01 28.51 5.15
C ILE A 485 17.49 28.68 5.00
N THR A 486 16.99 29.91 5.09
CA THR A 486 15.65 30.28 4.63
C THR A 486 15.70 31.51 3.75
N PHE A 487 14.80 31.60 2.78
CA PHE A 487 14.63 32.78 1.92
C PHE A 487 13.16 32.89 1.48
N GLU A 488 12.79 33.97 0.81
CA GLU A 488 11.47 34.17 0.23
C GLU A 488 11.58 34.47 -1.26
N PHE A 489 10.54 34.14 -2.03
CA PHE A 489 10.35 34.67 -3.38
C PHE A 489 8.88 35.02 -3.61
N ILE A 490 8.60 35.86 -4.61
CA ILE A 490 7.23 36.33 -4.90
C ILE A 490 6.63 35.51 -6.04
N LEU A 491 5.51 34.84 -5.76
CA LEU A 491 4.65 34.23 -6.76
C LEU A 491 3.55 35.24 -7.16
N LEU A 492 3.70 35.82 -8.35
CA LEU A 492 2.74 36.75 -8.95
C LEU A 492 1.40 36.06 -9.25
N ASP A 493 0.32 36.85 -9.30
CA ASP A 493 -1.06 36.48 -9.67
C ASP A 493 -1.74 35.33 -8.89
N TYR A 494 -1.06 34.75 -7.91
CA TYR A 494 -1.47 33.55 -7.19
C TYR A 494 -2.91 33.63 -6.63
N LYS A 495 -3.81 32.88 -7.25
CA LYS A 495 -5.13 32.58 -6.69
C LYS A 495 -5.05 31.29 -5.86
N PRO A 496 -5.20 31.33 -4.52
CA PRO A 496 -5.16 30.11 -3.71
C PRO A 496 -6.24 29.14 -4.17
N LEU A 497 -5.89 27.85 -4.18
CA LEU A 497 -6.79 26.76 -4.58
C LEU A 497 -7.80 26.47 -3.46
N CYS A 498 -8.68 27.43 -3.23
CA CYS A 498 -9.83 27.34 -2.35
C CYS A 498 -10.81 26.29 -2.90
N ARG A 499 -10.59 25.01 -2.56
CA ARG A 499 -11.61 23.96 -2.68
C ARG A 499 -12.80 24.37 -1.82
N ASN A 500 -13.79 24.96 -2.48
CA ASN A 500 -14.96 25.59 -1.89
C ASN A 500 -16.02 24.53 -1.57
N PHE A 501 -15.77 23.67 -0.57
CA PHE A 501 -16.78 22.69 -0.20
C PHE A 501 -18.01 23.36 0.43
N TYR A 502 -19.19 22.96 -0.01
CA TYR A 502 -20.45 23.31 0.64
C TYR A 502 -20.68 22.35 1.81
N SER A 503 -20.94 22.90 2.99
CA SER A 503 -21.06 22.10 4.21
C SER A 503 -22.16 22.63 5.12
N ARG A 504 -23.17 21.79 5.32
CA ARG A 504 -24.17 21.93 6.40
C ARG A 504 -23.48 21.80 7.76
N CYS A 505 -24.04 22.43 8.79
CA CYS A 505 -23.55 22.33 10.17
C CYS A 505 -24.48 21.42 10.98
N LEU A 506 -24.24 20.11 10.94
CA LEU A 506 -24.99 19.13 11.74
C LEU A 506 -24.39 19.05 13.15
N SER A 507 -24.63 20.08 13.96
CA SER A 507 -24.41 20.01 15.41
C SER A 507 -25.58 19.28 16.08
N ASP A 508 -25.38 18.78 17.30
CA ASP A 508 -26.42 18.02 18.02
C ASP A 508 -27.71 18.85 18.21
N SER A 509 -27.57 20.16 18.44
CA SER A 509 -28.69 21.12 18.46
C SER A 509 -29.43 21.26 17.12
N ALA A 510 -28.72 21.24 15.98
CA ALA A 510 -29.35 21.27 14.66
C ALA A 510 -30.06 19.94 14.35
N VAL A 511 -29.50 18.81 14.81
CA VAL A 511 -30.13 17.48 14.69
C VAL A 511 -31.36 17.37 15.58
N ALA A 512 -31.32 17.90 16.81
CA ALA A 512 -32.47 17.97 17.72
C ALA A 512 -33.61 18.80 17.10
N LYS A 513 -33.34 20.03 16.65
CA LYS A 513 -34.35 20.88 15.99
C LYS A 513 -34.93 20.23 14.74
N PHE A 514 -34.12 19.49 13.97
CA PHE A 514 -34.61 18.75 12.81
C PHE A 514 -35.55 17.60 13.22
N LYS A 515 -35.26 16.87 14.31
CA LYS A 515 -36.16 15.86 14.90
C LYS A 515 -37.47 16.45 15.43
N GLU A 516 -37.43 17.65 16.01
CA GLU A 516 -38.62 18.37 16.49
C GLU A 516 -39.51 18.85 15.33
N THR A 517 -38.90 19.29 14.21
CA THR A 517 -39.63 19.93 13.10
C THR A 517 -40.21 18.93 12.09
N ILE A 518 -39.55 17.78 11.87
CA ILE A 518 -39.97 16.84 10.81
C ILE A 518 -41.37 16.21 11.02
N PRO A 519 -41.78 15.77 12.22
CA PRO A 519 -43.08 15.12 12.40
C PRO A 519 -44.27 16.00 12.01
N SER A 520 -44.27 17.29 12.34
CA SER A 520 -45.36 18.20 11.96
C SER A 520 -45.40 18.47 10.46
N VAL A 521 -44.24 18.53 9.79
CA VAL A 521 -44.15 18.70 8.33
C VAL A 521 -44.65 17.46 7.59
N LEU A 522 -44.29 16.25 8.04
CA LEU A 522 -44.77 15.01 7.42
C LEU A 522 -46.26 14.76 7.70
N ASN A 523 -46.73 15.02 8.92
CA ASN A 523 -48.15 14.85 9.28
C ASN A 523 -49.08 15.88 8.61
N SER A 524 -48.55 17.00 8.09
CA SER A 524 -49.31 17.97 7.29
C SER A 524 -49.45 17.62 5.80
N MET A 525 -48.79 16.54 5.34
CA MET A 525 -48.90 16.09 3.95
C MET A 525 -50.16 15.23 3.75
N PRO A 526 -50.73 15.19 2.53
CA PRO A 526 -51.75 14.20 2.19
C PRO A 526 -51.18 12.78 2.31
N CYS A 527 -51.52 12.09 3.39
CA CYS A 527 -51.17 10.69 3.56
C CYS A 527 -52.02 9.85 2.60
N LEU A 528 -51.39 9.27 1.58
CA LEU A 528 -51.99 8.15 0.84
C LEU A 528 -51.92 6.91 1.72
N THR A 529 -52.82 6.84 2.71
CA THR A 529 -52.96 5.67 3.57
C THR A 529 -53.23 4.44 2.69
N VAL A 530 -52.39 3.42 2.84
CA VAL A 530 -52.68 2.09 2.28
C VAL A 530 -53.77 1.45 3.14
N THR A 531 -55.01 1.86 2.91
CA THR A 531 -56.21 1.23 3.46
C THR A 531 -56.37 -0.17 2.87
N GLU A 532 -56.94 -1.09 3.64
CA GLU A 532 -57.11 -2.49 3.24
C GLU A 532 -58.12 -2.66 2.07
N ASP A 533 -58.93 -1.63 1.80
CA ASP A 533 -59.75 -1.49 0.58
C ASP A 533 -58.88 -1.30 -0.68
N LEU A 534 -58.49 -2.41 -1.29
CA LEU A 534 -57.69 -2.52 -2.53
C LEU A 534 -58.40 -2.03 -3.82
N SER A 535 -59.36 -1.11 -3.71
CA SER A 535 -60.22 -0.64 -4.82
C SER A 535 -59.69 0.62 -5.55
N ALA A 536 -58.80 1.38 -4.92
CA ALA A 536 -58.24 2.62 -5.49
C ALA A 536 -56.88 2.38 -6.16
N SER A 537 -56.84 2.30 -7.49
CA SER A 537 -55.60 2.18 -8.26
C SER A 537 -54.87 3.53 -8.38
N PHE A 538 -53.91 3.77 -7.47
CA PHE A 538 -53.07 4.97 -7.50
C PHE A 538 -52.31 5.13 -8.82
N SER A 539 -52.36 6.32 -9.41
CA SER A 539 -51.70 6.60 -10.68
C SER A 539 -50.19 6.84 -10.50
N PRO A 540 -49.35 6.54 -11.51
CA PRO A 540 -47.91 6.78 -11.44
C PRO A 540 -47.52 8.23 -11.08
N SER A 541 -48.32 9.22 -11.51
CA SER A 541 -48.09 10.63 -11.19
C SER A 541 -48.41 10.97 -9.73
N GLN A 542 -49.43 10.37 -9.12
CA GLN A 542 -49.70 10.53 -7.68
C GLN A 542 -48.53 10.00 -6.84
N ILE A 543 -47.97 8.85 -7.23
CA ILE A 543 -46.81 8.24 -6.56
C ILE A 543 -45.56 9.10 -6.73
N ASP A 544 -45.29 9.61 -7.94
CA ASP A 544 -44.19 10.55 -8.19
C ASP A 544 -44.33 11.82 -7.32
N HIS A 545 -45.53 12.42 -7.27
CA HIS A 545 -45.80 13.62 -6.47
C HIS A 545 -45.65 13.37 -4.95
N LEU A 546 -46.08 12.23 -4.43
CA LEU A 546 -45.88 11.87 -3.02
C LEU A 546 -44.39 11.79 -2.66
N VAL A 547 -43.62 11.07 -3.47
CA VAL A 547 -42.18 10.85 -3.24
C VAL A 547 -41.39 12.15 -3.37
N ASP A 548 -41.70 12.98 -4.35
CA ASP A 548 -41.06 14.28 -4.54
C ASP A 548 -41.49 15.29 -3.46
N SER A 549 -42.72 15.21 -2.92
CA SER A 549 -43.16 16.02 -1.77
C SER A 549 -42.43 15.64 -0.48
N ILE A 550 -42.32 14.34 -0.15
CA ILE A 550 -41.55 13.85 1.01
C ILE A 550 -40.07 14.25 0.88
N THR A 551 -39.49 14.05 -0.31
CA THR A 551 -38.09 14.39 -0.62
C THR A 551 -37.86 15.91 -0.53
N GLY A 552 -38.77 16.72 -1.08
CA GLY A 552 -38.74 18.18 -1.02
C GLY A 552 -38.89 18.71 0.40
N SER A 553 -39.77 18.12 1.21
CA SER A 553 -40.01 18.48 2.61
C SER A 553 -38.79 18.18 3.50
N LEU A 554 -38.22 16.98 3.38
CA LEU A 554 -36.99 16.58 4.07
C LEU A 554 -35.81 17.51 3.71
N ARG A 555 -35.66 17.84 2.42
CA ARG A 555 -34.61 18.75 1.92
C ARG A 555 -34.82 20.18 2.44
N THR A 556 -36.01 20.74 2.27
CA THR A 556 -36.34 22.12 2.66
C THR A 556 -36.22 22.34 4.17
N THR A 557 -36.66 21.38 4.98
CA THR A 557 -36.49 21.43 6.44
C THR A 557 -35.01 21.42 6.82
N LEU A 558 -34.18 20.62 6.13
CA LEU A 558 -32.73 20.60 6.35
C LEU A 558 -32.04 21.87 5.85
N ASP A 559 -32.49 22.48 4.76
CA ASP A 559 -31.98 23.76 4.26
C ASP A 559 -32.36 24.94 5.16
N SER A 560 -33.54 24.92 5.78
CA SER A 560 -33.93 25.91 6.80
C SER A 560 -33.09 25.79 8.08
N ILE A 561 -32.93 24.58 8.61
CA ILE A 561 -32.26 24.37 9.92
C ILE A 561 -30.73 24.34 9.80
N ALA A 562 -30.19 23.75 8.73
CA ALA A 562 -28.75 23.60 8.51
C ALA A 562 -28.38 23.86 7.02
N PRO A 563 -28.50 25.11 6.53
CA PRO A 563 -28.23 25.46 5.14
C PRO A 563 -26.81 25.11 4.69
N LEU A 564 -26.65 24.88 3.38
CA LEU A 564 -25.35 24.64 2.73
C LEU A 564 -24.48 25.91 2.75
N LYS A 565 -23.68 26.08 3.80
CA LYS A 565 -22.74 27.20 3.88
C LYS A 565 -21.45 26.87 3.13
N LYS A 566 -21.07 27.72 2.18
CA LYS A 566 -19.79 27.69 1.47
C LYS A 566 -18.66 27.93 2.48
N LYS A 567 -17.83 26.92 2.74
CA LYS A 567 -16.71 27.01 3.70
C LYS A 567 -15.39 26.98 2.95
N ILE A 568 -14.56 27.99 3.15
CA ILE A 568 -13.17 27.97 2.67
C ILE A 568 -12.34 27.17 3.68
N ILE A 569 -11.83 25.99 3.29
CA ILE A 569 -10.85 25.28 4.11
C ILE A 569 -9.51 26.01 4.03
N LYS A 570 -9.24 26.88 5.01
CA LYS A 570 -7.86 27.04 5.49
C LYS A 570 -7.47 25.71 6.15
N GLN A 571 -6.42 25.04 5.68
CA GLN A 571 -5.99 23.75 6.23
C GLN A 571 -5.33 23.91 7.62
N ARG A 572 -6.11 24.31 8.63
CA ARG A 572 -5.71 24.26 10.04
C ARG A 572 -5.72 22.84 10.56
N ARG A 573 -4.75 22.04 10.10
CA ARG A 573 -4.43 20.72 10.65
C ARG A 573 -3.33 20.86 11.70
N LEU A 574 -3.71 21.37 12.88
CA LEU A 574 -2.88 21.21 14.08
C LEU A 574 -2.58 19.71 14.27
N ALA A 575 -1.33 19.35 14.56
CA ALA A 575 -0.91 17.97 14.77
C ALA A 575 -1.78 17.32 15.87
N PRO A 576 -2.68 16.36 15.56
CA PRO A 576 -3.72 15.93 16.52
C PRO A 576 -3.17 15.26 17.78
N TRP A 577 -1.95 14.72 17.69
CA TRP A 577 -1.21 14.10 18.79
C TRP A 577 -0.41 15.10 19.66
N TYR A 578 -0.42 16.41 19.35
CA TYR A 578 0.32 17.42 20.10
C TYR A 578 -0.55 18.00 21.24
N SER A 579 -0.44 17.40 22.41
CA SER A 579 -1.20 17.75 23.60
C SER A 579 -0.57 18.89 24.42
N GLN A 580 -1.30 19.40 25.42
CA GLN A 580 -0.75 20.34 26.39
C GLN A 580 0.43 19.75 27.19
N GLN A 581 0.49 18.43 27.36
CA GLN A 581 1.62 17.73 27.99
C GLN A 581 2.87 17.75 27.11
N THR A 582 2.75 17.41 25.81
CA THR A 582 3.88 17.50 24.88
C THR A 582 4.34 18.94 24.70
N ARG A 583 3.42 19.91 24.76
CA ARG A 583 3.74 21.35 24.76
C ARG A 583 4.57 21.78 25.97
N LYS A 584 4.23 21.33 27.20
CA LYS A 584 5.05 21.60 28.41
C LYS A 584 6.47 21.05 28.25
N LEU A 585 6.59 19.78 27.85
CA LEU A 585 7.89 19.13 27.63
C LEU A 585 8.72 19.83 26.52
N LYS A 586 8.09 20.32 25.44
CA LYS A 586 8.79 21.16 24.44
C LYS A 586 9.24 22.49 25.04
N GLN A 587 8.43 23.15 25.87
CA GLN A 587 8.81 24.40 26.55
C GLN A 587 9.96 24.20 27.53
N GLU A 588 10.00 23.09 28.25
CA GLU A 588 11.09 22.70 29.16
C GLU A 588 12.37 22.38 28.39
N ALA A 589 12.28 21.58 27.31
CA ALA A 589 13.40 21.34 26.40
C ALA A 589 13.96 22.66 25.82
N ARG A 590 13.10 23.58 25.35
CA ARG A 590 13.48 24.94 24.90
C ARG A 590 13.95 25.87 26.04
N LYS A 591 13.72 25.54 27.31
CA LYS A 591 14.26 26.27 28.48
C LYS A 591 15.68 25.78 28.80
N SER A 592 15.90 24.47 28.87
CA SER A 592 17.24 23.88 28.99
C SER A 592 18.13 24.19 27.78
N GLU A 593 17.57 24.21 26.56
CA GLU A 593 18.28 24.64 25.34
C GLU A 593 18.83 26.06 25.49
N ARG A 594 18.03 26.99 26.02
CA ARG A 594 18.46 28.37 26.26
C ARG A 594 19.45 28.49 27.42
N LYS A 595 19.31 27.70 28.50
CA LYS A 595 20.34 27.61 29.57
C LYS A 595 21.68 27.14 28.95
N TRP A 596 21.67 26.09 28.14
CA TRP A 596 22.87 25.59 27.47
C TRP A 596 23.44 26.60 26.46
N ARG A 597 22.64 27.17 25.55
CA ARG A 597 23.10 28.20 24.60
C ARG A 597 23.74 29.41 25.28
N ALA A 598 23.26 29.78 26.48
CA ALA A 598 23.80 30.91 27.26
C ALA A 598 25.05 30.56 28.10
N THR A 599 25.15 29.32 28.61
CA THR A 599 26.24 28.92 29.54
C THR A 599 27.36 28.10 28.88
N LYS A 600 27.05 27.40 27.79
CA LYS A 600 27.90 26.39 27.10
C LYS A 600 28.43 25.25 28.00
N LEU A 601 27.89 25.08 29.21
CA LEU A 601 28.30 24.03 30.15
C LEU A 601 27.72 22.65 29.78
N GLU A 602 28.52 21.59 29.92
CA GLU A 602 28.11 20.22 29.59
C GLU A 602 26.98 19.70 30.51
N GLU A 603 26.93 20.12 31.78
CA GLU A 603 25.78 19.84 32.66
C GLU A 603 24.46 20.35 32.03
N SER A 604 24.47 21.55 31.46
CA SER A 604 23.29 22.11 30.78
C SER A 604 23.02 21.43 29.43
N HIS A 605 24.05 20.91 28.76
CA HIS A 605 23.91 20.10 27.54
C HIS A 605 23.22 18.75 27.83
N LEU A 606 23.65 18.04 28.87
CA LEU A 606 23.08 16.77 29.31
C LEU A 606 21.61 16.92 29.77
N VAL A 607 21.30 17.94 30.58
CA VAL A 607 19.93 18.25 30.99
C VAL A 607 19.02 18.56 29.80
N TRP A 608 19.53 19.29 28.79
CA TRP A 608 18.80 19.52 27.54
C TRP A 608 18.60 18.23 26.73
N GLN A 609 19.63 17.38 26.66
CA GLN A 609 19.58 16.13 25.93
C GLN A 609 18.54 15.17 26.54
N ASP A 610 18.42 15.08 27.88
CA ASP A 610 17.39 14.24 28.50
C ASP A 610 15.98 14.83 28.37
N ASN A 611 15.79 16.13 28.60
CA ASN A 611 14.51 16.80 28.33
C ASN A 611 14.03 16.54 26.88
N LEU A 612 14.95 16.53 25.91
CA LEU A 612 14.67 16.18 24.52
C LEU A 612 14.34 14.69 24.32
N ARG A 613 15.02 13.75 25.00
CA ARG A 613 14.67 12.32 24.99
C ARG A 613 13.27 12.08 25.56
N THR A 614 12.96 12.71 26.69
CA THR A 614 11.68 12.63 27.39
C THR A 614 10.55 13.23 26.57
N TYR A 615 10.76 14.41 25.97
CA TYR A 615 9.82 15.00 25.00
C TYR A 615 9.57 14.08 23.80
N ARG A 616 10.62 13.55 23.16
CA ARG A 616 10.51 12.59 22.04
C ARG A 616 9.75 11.31 22.43
N LYS A 617 9.92 10.81 23.65
CA LYS A 617 9.17 9.65 24.18
C LYS A 617 7.69 9.97 24.35
N ALA A 618 7.36 11.12 24.95
CA ALA A 618 5.97 11.55 25.13
C ALA A 618 5.24 11.77 23.79
N LEU A 619 5.90 12.41 22.80
CA LEU A 619 5.31 12.65 21.50
C LEU A 619 5.03 11.35 20.71
N ARG A 620 5.95 10.37 20.78
CA ARG A 620 5.72 9.02 20.22
C ARG A 620 4.53 8.31 20.87
N ASN A 621 4.40 8.39 22.20
CA ASN A 621 3.28 7.80 22.92
C ASN A 621 1.94 8.45 22.52
N ALA A 622 1.89 9.78 22.43
CA ALA A 622 0.70 10.50 22.00
C ALA A 622 0.31 10.19 20.55
N ARG A 623 1.30 10.07 19.65
CA ARG A 623 1.08 9.67 18.25
C ARG A 623 0.59 8.23 18.13
N ALA A 624 1.10 7.32 18.96
CA ALA A 624 0.64 5.94 19.01
C ALA A 624 -0.79 5.82 19.58
N ALA A 625 -1.14 6.59 20.62
CA ALA A 625 -2.49 6.65 21.15
C ALA A 625 -3.50 7.14 20.10
N TYR A 626 -3.17 8.19 19.35
CA TYR A 626 -3.98 8.70 18.24
C TYR A 626 -4.25 7.64 17.16
N TYR A 627 -3.23 6.91 16.69
CA TYR A 627 -3.47 5.85 15.71
C TYR A 627 -4.19 4.64 16.32
N SER A 628 -4.05 4.38 17.62
CA SER A 628 -4.75 3.27 18.29
C SER A 628 -6.27 3.56 18.40
N SER A 629 -6.68 4.79 18.74
CA SER A 629 -8.12 5.15 18.71
C SER A 629 -8.67 5.06 17.28
N LEU A 630 -7.95 5.63 16.31
CA LEU A 630 -8.34 5.63 14.90
C LEU A 630 -8.50 4.21 14.31
N ILE A 631 -7.67 3.25 14.75
CA ILE A 631 -7.75 1.83 14.39
C ILE A 631 -8.88 1.11 15.13
N GLU A 632 -9.18 1.46 16.39
CA GLU A 632 -10.30 0.88 17.15
C GLU A 632 -11.66 1.36 16.63
N GLU A 633 -11.80 2.66 16.35
CA GLU A 633 -12.95 3.28 15.68
C GLU A 633 -13.26 2.63 14.32
N ASN A 634 -12.20 2.27 13.57
CA ASN A 634 -12.31 1.74 12.21
C ASN A 634 -11.97 0.25 12.08
N LYS A 635 -11.98 -0.51 13.19
CA LYS A 635 -11.61 -1.94 13.21
C LYS A 635 -12.45 -2.82 12.25
N ASN A 636 -13.68 -2.40 11.96
CA ASN A 636 -14.61 -3.06 11.06
C ASN A 636 -14.54 -2.54 9.60
N ASN A 637 -13.58 -1.65 9.28
CA ASN A 637 -13.46 -1.01 7.98
C ASN A 637 -12.06 -1.25 7.38
N PRO A 638 -11.82 -2.42 6.74
CA PRO A 638 -10.52 -2.75 6.17
C PRO A 638 -10.00 -1.68 5.22
N ARG A 639 -10.82 -1.13 4.31
CA ARG A 639 -10.40 -0.08 3.36
C ARG A 639 -9.80 1.15 4.07
N PHE A 640 -10.35 1.55 5.22
CA PHE A 640 -9.80 2.65 6.03
C PHE A 640 -8.50 2.26 6.75
N LEU A 641 -8.36 1.01 7.21
CA LEU A 641 -7.10 0.51 7.77
C LEU A 641 -6.01 0.42 6.68
N PHE A 642 -6.36 -0.04 5.48
CA PHE A 642 -5.50 -0.04 4.29
C PHE A 642 -5.06 1.39 3.93
N SER A 643 -5.99 2.35 3.78
CA SER A 643 -5.61 3.73 3.49
C SER A 643 -4.83 4.39 4.64
N THR A 644 -5.09 4.03 5.90
CA THR A 644 -4.34 4.54 7.06
C THR A 644 -2.92 4.00 7.13
N VAL A 645 -2.69 2.71 6.84
CA VAL A 645 -1.32 2.14 6.79
C VAL A 645 -0.58 2.61 5.53
N ALA A 646 -1.24 2.69 4.37
CA ALA A 646 -0.68 3.30 3.17
C ALA A 646 -0.22 4.74 3.46
N ARG A 647 -1.08 5.54 4.10
CA ARG A 647 -0.78 6.91 4.58
C ARG A 647 0.33 6.98 5.65
N LEU A 648 0.86 5.86 6.15
CA LEU A 648 2.06 5.84 6.98
C LEU A 648 3.29 5.33 6.22
N THR A 649 3.14 4.36 5.32
CA THR A 649 4.26 3.57 4.76
C THR A 649 4.54 3.73 3.28
N GLU A 650 3.64 4.36 2.54
CA GLU A 650 3.71 4.57 1.08
C GLU A 650 3.93 6.07 0.76
N ASN A 651 4.18 6.38 -0.51
CA ASN A 651 4.54 7.73 -0.95
C ASN A 651 3.37 8.74 -0.79
N HIS A 652 3.66 10.00 -0.55
CA HIS A 652 2.68 11.11 -0.47
C HIS A 652 2.76 12.09 -1.65
N SER A 653 3.67 11.89 -2.62
CA SER A 653 3.78 12.75 -3.80
C SER A 653 2.54 12.69 -4.70
N SER A 654 1.68 11.68 -4.54
CA SER A 654 0.33 11.63 -5.08
C SER A 654 -0.69 12.00 -3.99
N THR A 655 -1.51 13.00 -4.28
CA THR A 655 -2.88 13.06 -3.75
C THR A 655 -3.62 11.73 -3.99
N GLU A 656 -4.70 11.46 -3.26
CA GLU A 656 -5.71 10.53 -3.82
C GLU A 656 -6.03 11.02 -5.23
N PRO A 657 -6.00 10.16 -6.28
CA PRO A 657 -5.96 10.58 -7.68
C PRO A 657 -7.20 11.39 -8.05
N SER A 658 -7.10 12.69 -7.82
CA SER A 658 -8.15 13.66 -8.08
C SER A 658 -8.15 13.91 -9.56
N ILE A 659 -9.29 13.62 -10.18
CA ILE A 659 -9.54 13.75 -11.61
C ILE A 659 -8.92 15.05 -12.12
N PRO A 660 -7.94 14.98 -13.04
CA PRO A 660 -7.17 16.13 -13.50
C PRO A 660 -8.08 17.30 -13.89
N LEU A 661 -7.70 18.52 -13.52
CA LEU A 661 -8.48 19.74 -13.82
C LEU A 661 -8.60 20.03 -15.33
N GLY A 662 -7.92 19.25 -16.18
CA GLY A 662 -8.10 19.26 -17.64
C GLY A 662 -9.22 18.35 -18.16
N LEU A 663 -9.84 17.51 -17.32
CA LEU A 663 -10.96 16.63 -17.68
C LEU A 663 -12.25 17.11 -16.99
N SER A 664 -13.26 17.44 -17.78
CA SER A 664 -14.58 17.89 -17.31
C SER A 664 -15.56 16.74 -17.11
N SER A 665 -16.68 17.01 -16.42
CA SER A 665 -17.78 16.05 -16.30
C SER A 665 -18.36 15.61 -17.65
N ASN A 666 -18.33 16.47 -18.67
CA ASN A 666 -18.83 16.12 -20.01
C ASN A 666 -17.88 15.17 -20.74
N ASP A 667 -16.56 15.33 -20.61
CA ASP A 667 -15.56 14.45 -21.27
C ASP A 667 -15.65 13.00 -20.77
N PHE A 668 -15.96 12.82 -19.48
CA PHE A 668 -16.27 11.49 -18.94
C PHE A 668 -17.61 10.95 -19.45
N MET A 669 -18.63 11.81 -19.60
CA MET A 669 -19.96 11.36 -20.02
C MET A 669 -19.96 10.91 -21.49
N SER A 670 -19.40 11.71 -22.41
CA SER A 670 -19.23 11.31 -23.80
C SER A 670 -18.45 10.00 -23.89
N PHE A 671 -17.23 9.95 -23.34
CA PHE A 671 -16.40 8.75 -23.37
C PHE A 671 -17.10 7.47 -22.84
N PHE A 672 -17.90 7.58 -21.76
CA PHE A 672 -18.63 6.41 -21.26
C PHE A 672 -19.80 6.01 -22.16
N ASN A 673 -20.54 6.95 -22.76
CA ASN A 673 -21.64 6.65 -23.68
C ASN A 673 -21.11 6.14 -25.04
N ASP A 674 -20.16 6.86 -25.64
CA ASP A 674 -19.55 6.58 -26.95
C ASP A 674 -18.90 5.19 -26.97
N LYS A 675 -18.31 4.76 -25.85
CA LYS A 675 -17.80 3.40 -25.65
C LYS A 675 -18.90 2.33 -25.79
N ILE A 676 -20.13 2.58 -25.31
CA ILE A 676 -21.23 1.62 -25.39
C ILE A 676 -21.86 1.62 -26.77
N ILE A 677 -22.01 2.80 -27.38
CA ILE A 677 -22.44 2.96 -28.78
C ILE A 677 -21.47 2.17 -29.69
N THR A 678 -20.16 2.42 -29.59
CA THR A 678 -19.10 1.69 -30.33
C THR A 678 -19.14 0.17 -30.14
N ILE A 679 -19.62 -0.34 -28.99
CA ILE A 679 -19.77 -1.79 -28.77
C ILE A 679 -21.06 -2.30 -29.42
N ARG A 680 -22.19 -1.58 -29.30
CA ARG A 680 -23.44 -1.92 -29.99
C ARG A 680 -23.27 -1.90 -31.51
N ASP A 681 -22.62 -0.88 -32.07
CA ASP A 681 -22.37 -0.76 -33.52
C ASP A 681 -21.56 -1.96 -34.06
N LYS A 682 -20.54 -2.39 -33.32
CA LYS A 682 -19.75 -3.59 -33.67
C LYS A 682 -20.59 -4.86 -33.64
N ILE A 683 -21.51 -4.99 -32.69
CA ILE A 683 -22.44 -6.12 -32.62
C ILE A 683 -23.43 -6.08 -33.78
N HIS A 684 -23.98 -4.91 -34.12
CA HIS A 684 -24.85 -4.75 -35.29
C HIS A 684 -24.13 -5.11 -36.59
N HIS A 685 -22.87 -4.67 -36.79
CA HIS A 685 -22.07 -5.08 -37.95
C HIS A 685 -21.80 -6.58 -38.01
N LEU A 686 -21.59 -7.25 -36.87
CA LEU A 686 -21.47 -8.71 -36.81
C LEU A 686 -22.77 -9.39 -37.24
N LEU A 687 -23.92 -8.98 -36.69
CA LEU A 687 -25.24 -9.51 -37.05
C LEU A 687 -25.55 -9.33 -38.55
N SER A 688 -25.26 -8.15 -39.12
CA SER A 688 -25.40 -7.91 -40.57
C SER A 688 -24.46 -8.79 -41.40
N SER A 689 -23.24 -9.06 -40.93
CA SER A 689 -22.27 -9.91 -41.64
C SER A 689 -22.66 -11.40 -41.67
N THR A 690 -23.52 -11.85 -40.75
CA THR A 690 -24.03 -13.23 -40.72
C THR A 690 -25.20 -13.51 -41.67
N GLY A 691 -25.73 -12.49 -42.36
CA GLY A 691 -26.71 -12.69 -43.45
C GLY A 691 -28.08 -13.22 -43.00
N ILE A 692 -28.46 -12.99 -41.74
CA ILE A 692 -29.78 -13.34 -41.21
C ILE A 692 -30.68 -12.10 -41.35
N ASP A 693 -31.78 -12.24 -42.11
CA ASP A 693 -32.82 -11.21 -42.17
C ASP A 693 -33.45 -11.00 -40.78
N LEU A 694 -33.68 -9.75 -40.39
CA LEU A 694 -34.11 -9.42 -39.02
C LEU A 694 -35.61 -9.66 -38.76
N HIS A 695 -36.25 -10.50 -39.57
CA HIS A 695 -37.67 -10.83 -39.53
C HIS A 695 -37.88 -12.35 -39.58
N SER A 696 -38.79 -12.82 -38.73
CA SER A 696 -39.06 -14.25 -38.43
C SER A 696 -37.84 -15.09 -38.09
N ASP A 697 -37.50 -15.19 -36.80
CA ASP A 697 -37.39 -16.52 -36.21
C ASP A 697 -37.72 -16.62 -34.71
N THR A 698 -38.99 -16.37 -34.37
CA THR A 698 -39.56 -16.75 -33.06
C THR A 698 -39.59 -18.27 -32.82
N ALA A 699 -39.35 -19.10 -33.84
CA ALA A 699 -39.47 -20.57 -33.74
C ALA A 699 -38.42 -21.22 -32.82
N SER A 700 -37.29 -20.55 -32.57
CA SER A 700 -36.25 -21.07 -31.64
C SER A 700 -36.63 -20.98 -30.14
N LEU A 701 -37.79 -20.40 -29.80
CA LEU A 701 -38.36 -20.42 -28.45
C LEU A 701 -39.27 -21.63 -28.17
N GLU A 702 -39.52 -22.51 -29.15
CA GLU A 702 -40.51 -23.61 -29.06
C GLU A 702 -40.10 -24.82 -28.18
N THR A 703 -39.16 -24.64 -27.25
CA THR A 703 -38.95 -25.54 -26.10
C THR A 703 -38.96 -24.81 -24.75
N ALA A 704 -39.57 -23.62 -24.69
CA ALA A 704 -39.91 -22.96 -23.44
C ALA A 704 -40.95 -23.77 -22.66
N VAL A 705 -40.49 -24.60 -21.72
CA VAL A 705 -41.33 -25.19 -20.66
C VAL A 705 -42.08 -24.05 -19.99
N LYS A 706 -43.42 -24.10 -19.98
CA LYS A 706 -44.23 -23.11 -19.27
C LYS A 706 -43.81 -23.10 -17.79
N PRO A 707 -43.54 -21.93 -17.18
CA PRO A 707 -43.34 -21.88 -15.74
C PRO A 707 -44.58 -22.42 -15.03
N ASP A 708 -44.41 -23.42 -14.17
CA ASP A 708 -45.51 -23.96 -13.36
C ASP A 708 -45.95 -22.99 -12.25
N MET A 709 -45.08 -22.03 -11.90
CA MET A 709 -45.34 -20.99 -10.91
C MET A 709 -44.94 -19.61 -11.46
N TYR A 710 -45.66 -18.57 -11.02
CA TYR A 710 -45.51 -17.20 -11.50
C TYR A 710 -45.30 -16.23 -10.33
N LEU A 711 -44.67 -15.10 -10.63
CA LEU A 711 -44.55 -13.94 -9.74
C LEU A 711 -45.32 -12.78 -10.36
N ASP A 712 -46.62 -12.69 -10.09
CA ASP A 712 -47.51 -11.67 -10.65
C ASP A 712 -47.46 -10.32 -9.91
N CYS A 713 -47.15 -10.31 -8.62
CA CYS A 713 -47.07 -9.10 -7.81
C CYS A 713 -45.95 -9.18 -6.75
N PHE A 714 -45.53 -8.03 -6.23
CA PHE A 714 -44.70 -7.95 -5.04
C PHE A 714 -45.58 -7.73 -3.80
N SER A 715 -45.27 -8.43 -2.72
CA SER A 715 -45.94 -8.23 -1.43
C SER A 715 -45.50 -6.90 -0.79
N PRO A 716 -46.38 -6.20 -0.06
CA PRO A 716 -45.96 -5.08 0.77
C PRO A 716 -45.03 -5.58 1.89
N ILE A 717 -44.07 -4.75 2.30
CA ILE A 717 -43.19 -5.01 3.44
C ILE A 717 -43.74 -4.35 4.70
N ASP A 718 -43.27 -4.79 5.88
CA ASP A 718 -43.65 -4.23 7.18
C ASP A 718 -42.62 -3.23 7.76
N LEU A 719 -43.00 -2.55 8.84
CA LEU A 719 -42.19 -1.54 9.52
C LEU A 719 -40.88 -2.09 10.12
N HIS A 720 -40.87 -3.35 10.54
CA HIS A 720 -39.69 -4.03 11.06
C HIS A 720 -38.75 -4.45 9.91
N GLN A 721 -39.28 -4.96 8.80
CA GLN A 721 -38.53 -5.28 7.58
C GLN A 721 -37.82 -4.06 6.99
N ILE A 722 -38.52 -2.93 6.78
CA ILE A 722 -37.87 -1.70 6.29
C ILE A 722 -36.79 -1.22 7.27
N THR A 723 -37.04 -1.31 8.58
CA THR A 723 -36.08 -0.92 9.62
C THR A 723 -34.84 -1.80 9.60
N LEU A 724 -34.96 -3.11 9.40
CA LEU A 724 -33.84 -4.03 9.22
C LEU A 724 -33.04 -3.72 7.95
N ILE A 725 -33.70 -3.51 6.81
CA ILE A 725 -33.04 -3.19 5.52
C ILE A 725 -32.26 -1.86 5.65
N ILE A 726 -32.90 -0.81 6.15
CA ILE A 726 -32.24 0.50 6.36
C ILE A 726 -31.10 0.37 7.38
N SER A 727 -31.28 -0.36 8.47
CA SER A 727 -30.24 -0.55 9.50
C SER A 727 -29.01 -1.27 8.94
N ALA A 728 -29.20 -2.34 8.16
CA ALA A 728 -28.13 -3.11 7.54
C ALA A 728 -27.42 -2.38 6.39
N ALA A 729 -28.10 -1.45 5.69
CA ALA A 729 -27.54 -0.70 4.57
C ALA A 729 -26.35 0.20 4.98
N LYS A 730 -25.41 0.44 4.06
CA LYS A 730 -24.27 1.33 4.31
C LYS A 730 -24.72 2.80 4.32
N PRO A 731 -24.25 3.65 5.26
CA PRO A 731 -24.64 5.07 5.33
C PRO A 731 -23.91 5.92 4.27
N SER A 732 -24.04 5.54 2.99
CA SER A 732 -23.37 6.19 1.85
C SER A 732 -24.30 7.15 1.13
N THR A 733 -24.04 8.45 1.26
CA THR A 733 -24.89 9.52 0.73
C THR A 733 -24.71 9.75 -0.77
N CYS A 734 -25.83 9.93 -1.46
CA CYS A 734 -25.89 10.42 -2.82
C CYS A 734 -26.09 11.94 -2.86
N LEU A 735 -25.62 12.59 -3.94
CA LEU A 735 -25.88 14.01 -4.22
C LEU A 735 -27.38 14.30 -4.37
N LEU A 736 -28.16 13.29 -4.78
CA LEU A 736 -29.61 13.37 -4.96
C LEU A 736 -30.41 13.10 -3.67
N ASP A 737 -29.79 12.58 -2.60
CA ASP A 737 -30.50 12.31 -1.35
C ASP A 737 -31.08 13.63 -0.77
N PRO A 738 -32.30 13.64 -0.19
CA PRO A 738 -32.86 14.85 0.41
C PRO A 738 -32.06 15.31 1.62
N ILE A 739 -31.58 14.35 2.43
CA ILE A 739 -30.77 14.57 3.63
C ILE A 739 -29.64 13.53 3.69
N PRO A 740 -28.51 13.81 4.36
CA PRO A 740 -27.42 12.85 4.50
C PRO A 740 -27.88 11.55 5.15
N THR A 741 -27.46 10.41 4.59
CA THR A 741 -27.90 9.06 4.99
C THR A 741 -27.70 8.77 6.48
N ARG A 742 -26.66 9.35 7.09
CA ARG A 742 -26.45 9.25 8.54
C ARG A 742 -27.60 9.93 9.31
N LEU A 743 -27.96 11.16 8.95
CA LEU A 743 -29.10 11.85 9.55
C LEU A 743 -30.41 11.08 9.32
N LEU A 744 -30.62 10.53 8.10
CA LEU A 744 -31.78 9.69 7.80
C LEU A 744 -31.90 8.47 8.74
N LYS A 745 -30.78 7.82 9.08
CA LYS A 745 -30.76 6.74 10.10
C LYS A 745 -30.97 7.28 11.51
N ASP A 746 -30.33 8.40 11.85
CA ASP A 746 -30.43 9.02 13.18
C ASP A 746 -31.85 9.54 13.48
N VAL A 747 -32.70 9.75 12.46
CA VAL A 747 -34.13 10.12 12.55
C VAL A 747 -35.10 9.00 12.13
N LEU A 748 -34.64 7.79 11.83
CA LEU A 748 -35.46 6.75 11.18
C LEU A 748 -36.86 6.54 11.81
N PRO A 749 -37.04 6.46 13.15
CA PRO A 749 -38.35 6.28 13.76
C PRO A 749 -39.37 7.41 13.51
N LEU A 750 -38.92 8.58 13.03
CA LEU A 750 -39.76 9.74 12.71
C LEU A 750 -40.16 9.82 11.23
N VAL A 751 -39.57 8.99 10.38
CA VAL A 751 -39.75 9.00 8.91
C VAL A 751 -40.08 7.62 8.34
N SER A 752 -40.06 6.57 9.18
CA SER A 752 -40.17 5.18 8.77
C SER A 752 -41.51 4.84 8.12
N HIS A 753 -42.61 5.47 8.55
CA HIS A 753 -43.93 5.29 7.92
C HIS A 753 -43.96 5.87 6.50
N SER A 754 -43.63 7.15 6.31
CA SER A 754 -43.62 7.77 4.98
C SER A 754 -42.66 7.09 3.97
N LEU A 755 -41.57 6.48 4.48
CA LEU A 755 -40.68 5.63 3.66
C LEU A 755 -41.27 4.25 3.37
N LEU A 756 -42.06 3.68 4.29
CA LEU A 756 -42.78 2.42 4.11
C LEU A 756 -43.88 2.58 3.06
N ASP A 757 -44.69 3.64 3.16
CA ASP A 757 -45.74 3.98 2.21
C ASP A 757 -45.16 4.18 0.79
N THR A 758 -44.06 4.95 0.69
CA THR A 758 -43.28 5.14 -0.54
C THR A 758 -42.87 3.82 -1.20
N ILE A 759 -42.42 2.83 -0.40
CA ILE A 759 -41.99 1.53 -0.92
C ILE A 759 -43.19 0.66 -1.28
N ASN A 760 -44.18 0.54 -0.40
CA ASN A 760 -45.33 -0.33 -0.60
C ASN A 760 -46.22 0.13 -1.77
N LEU A 761 -46.43 1.44 -1.94
CA LEU A 761 -47.10 1.98 -3.12
C LEU A 761 -46.34 1.67 -4.42
N SER A 762 -45.02 1.69 -4.41
CA SER A 762 -44.20 1.29 -5.57
C SER A 762 -44.32 -0.21 -5.87
N LEU A 763 -44.25 -1.07 -4.85
CA LEU A 763 -44.35 -2.53 -4.98
C LEU A 763 -45.74 -2.97 -5.49
N LEU A 764 -46.82 -2.39 -4.94
CA LEU A 764 -48.20 -2.74 -5.28
C LEU A 764 -48.60 -2.23 -6.68
N SER A 765 -48.27 -0.98 -7.02
CA SER A 765 -48.64 -0.37 -8.31
C SER A 765 -47.82 -0.87 -9.50
N GLY A 766 -46.65 -1.47 -9.26
CA GLY A 766 -45.68 -1.76 -10.33
C GLY A 766 -45.03 -0.50 -10.93
N HIS A 767 -44.97 0.63 -10.21
CA HIS A 767 -44.32 1.86 -10.67
C HIS A 767 -43.08 2.22 -9.84
N VAL A 768 -41.97 2.57 -10.50
CA VAL A 768 -40.77 3.11 -9.86
C VAL A 768 -40.80 4.65 -9.93
N PRO A 769 -40.75 5.36 -8.79
CA PRO A 769 -40.78 6.83 -8.77
C PRO A 769 -39.71 7.48 -9.65
N LYS A 770 -40.05 8.51 -10.43
CA LYS A 770 -39.15 9.19 -11.38
C LYS A 770 -37.83 9.64 -10.74
N SER A 771 -37.86 10.21 -9.54
CA SER A 771 -36.68 10.65 -8.80
C SER A 771 -35.74 9.51 -8.35
N PHE A 772 -36.18 8.25 -8.40
CA PHE A 772 -35.34 7.06 -8.18
C PHE A 772 -34.70 6.51 -9.47
N LYS A 773 -35.07 7.03 -10.66
CA LYS A 773 -34.55 6.59 -11.96
C LYS A 773 -33.27 7.31 -12.40
N VAL A 774 -32.81 8.31 -11.64
CA VAL A 774 -31.63 9.13 -11.93
C VAL A 774 -30.36 8.60 -11.23
N ALA A 775 -29.26 8.46 -11.96
CA ALA A 775 -27.98 7.97 -11.45
C ALA A 775 -26.86 9.04 -11.51
N VAL A 776 -26.11 9.20 -10.42
CA VAL A 776 -24.91 10.05 -10.41
C VAL A 776 -23.68 9.18 -10.67
N ILE A 777 -23.07 9.32 -11.83
CA ILE A 777 -21.86 8.58 -12.22
C ILE A 777 -20.65 9.18 -11.53
N LYS A 778 -19.90 8.33 -10.82
CA LYS A 778 -18.61 8.66 -10.20
C LYS A 778 -17.50 7.91 -10.94
N PRO A 779 -16.68 8.59 -11.76
CA PRO A 779 -15.54 7.96 -12.43
C PRO A 779 -14.55 7.41 -11.41
N LEU A 780 -14.34 6.09 -11.41
CA LEU A 780 -13.40 5.42 -10.51
C LEU A 780 -12.23 4.83 -11.29
N LEU A 781 -11.00 5.27 -10.99
CA LEU A 781 -9.78 4.78 -11.62
C LEU A 781 -9.57 3.29 -11.32
N LYS A 782 -9.34 2.47 -12.36
CA LYS A 782 -9.23 1.00 -12.28
C LYS A 782 -8.06 0.54 -11.41
N LYS A 783 -6.93 1.23 -11.39
CA LYS A 783 -5.78 0.89 -10.54
C LYS A 783 -5.08 2.20 -10.13
N PRO A 784 -4.66 2.41 -8.87
CA PRO A 784 -3.95 3.63 -8.46
C PRO A 784 -2.63 3.89 -9.19
N THR A 785 -2.10 2.89 -9.90
CA THR A 785 -0.87 2.96 -10.71
C THR A 785 -1.12 3.17 -12.20
N LEU A 786 -2.37 3.39 -12.61
CA LEU A 786 -2.73 3.75 -13.99
C LEU A 786 -2.77 5.27 -14.12
N ASP A 787 -2.51 5.74 -15.33
CA ASP A 787 -2.51 7.16 -15.66
C ASP A 787 -3.92 7.79 -15.46
N PRO A 788 -4.06 8.83 -14.63
CA PRO A 788 -5.33 9.49 -14.38
C PRO A 788 -5.77 10.46 -15.49
N GLU A 789 -4.92 10.78 -16.47
CA GLU A 789 -5.28 11.62 -17.63
C GLU A 789 -5.97 10.80 -18.74
N ILE A 790 -5.83 9.46 -18.71
CA ILE A 790 -6.43 8.56 -19.71
C ILE A 790 -7.83 8.11 -19.26
N LEU A 791 -8.89 8.62 -19.91
CA LEU A 791 -10.30 8.29 -19.64
C LEU A 791 -10.58 6.77 -19.64
N ALA A 792 -9.92 6.01 -20.53
CA ALA A 792 -10.03 4.55 -20.59
C ALA A 792 -9.58 3.82 -19.31
N ASN A 793 -8.86 4.48 -18.39
CA ASN A 793 -8.49 3.91 -17.10
C ASN A 793 -9.60 4.00 -16.04
N TYR A 794 -10.75 4.62 -16.31
CA TYR A 794 -11.85 4.80 -15.35
C TYR A 794 -13.02 3.81 -15.54
N ARG A 795 -13.93 3.76 -14.55
CA ARG A 795 -15.22 3.06 -14.58
C ARG A 795 -16.39 3.98 -14.20
N PRO A 796 -17.57 3.84 -14.84
CA PRO A 796 -18.76 4.62 -14.53
C PRO A 796 -19.54 4.04 -13.34
N ILE A 797 -19.11 4.30 -12.10
CA ILE A 797 -19.81 3.76 -10.92
C ILE A 797 -21.10 4.55 -10.66
N SER A 798 -22.26 3.89 -10.80
CA SER A 798 -23.59 4.47 -10.61
C SER A 798 -23.94 4.66 -9.13
N ASN A 799 -23.89 5.89 -8.66
CA ASN A 799 -24.34 6.23 -7.31
C ASN A 799 -25.84 6.62 -7.32
N LEU A 800 -26.72 5.63 -7.14
CA LEU A 800 -28.16 5.85 -6.99
C LEU A 800 -28.53 6.49 -5.63
N PRO A 801 -29.69 7.15 -5.49
CA PRO A 801 -30.23 7.62 -4.21
C PRO A 801 -30.33 6.51 -3.16
N PHE A 802 -30.27 6.85 -1.88
CA PHE A 802 -30.33 5.87 -0.80
C PHE A 802 -31.67 5.14 -0.74
N VAL A 803 -32.80 5.86 -0.76
CA VAL A 803 -34.15 5.25 -0.68
C VAL A 803 -34.44 4.37 -1.89
N SER A 804 -34.00 4.78 -3.08
CA SER A 804 -34.01 3.96 -4.30
C SER A 804 -33.35 2.58 -4.06
N LYS A 805 -32.17 2.54 -3.42
CA LYS A 805 -31.48 1.28 -3.06
C LYS A 805 -32.21 0.46 -1.98
N ILE A 806 -33.05 1.06 -1.14
CA ILE A 806 -33.89 0.34 -0.16
C ILE A 806 -35.05 -0.35 -0.89
N LEU A 807 -35.72 0.36 -1.81
CA LEU A 807 -36.74 -0.20 -2.70
C LEU A 807 -36.17 -1.34 -3.56
N GLU A 808 -35.03 -1.13 -4.23
CA GLU A 808 -34.33 -2.18 -4.97
C GLU A 808 -34.00 -3.40 -4.08
N LYS A 809 -33.70 -3.19 -2.78
CA LYS A 809 -33.39 -4.29 -1.87
C LYS A 809 -34.64 -5.04 -1.38
N ALA A 810 -35.80 -4.38 -1.28
CA ALA A 810 -37.07 -5.07 -1.02
C ALA A 810 -37.42 -6.01 -2.19
N VAL A 811 -37.39 -5.49 -3.43
CA VAL A 811 -37.59 -6.28 -4.66
C VAL A 811 -36.57 -7.41 -4.78
N ALA A 812 -35.28 -7.12 -4.52
CA ALA A 812 -34.22 -8.12 -4.60
C ALA A 812 -34.28 -9.20 -3.50
N ASN A 813 -35.05 -9.02 -2.42
CA ASN A 813 -35.35 -10.11 -1.49
C ASN A 813 -36.39 -11.03 -2.13
N GLN A 814 -37.59 -10.50 -2.39
CA GLN A 814 -38.73 -11.28 -2.88
C GLN A 814 -38.43 -12.03 -4.19
N LEU A 815 -37.69 -11.40 -5.11
CA LEU A 815 -37.23 -12.07 -6.33
C LEU A 815 -36.19 -13.18 -6.05
N CYS A 816 -35.25 -12.99 -5.11
CA CYS A 816 -34.34 -14.07 -4.71
C CYS A 816 -35.08 -15.25 -4.08
N ASP A 817 -36.08 -14.96 -3.24
CA ASP A 817 -36.87 -15.98 -2.54
C ASP A 817 -37.73 -16.78 -3.53
N PHE A 818 -38.38 -16.10 -4.49
CA PHE A 818 -39.07 -16.75 -5.61
C PHE A 818 -38.14 -17.64 -6.45
N LEU A 819 -36.98 -17.12 -6.87
CA LEU A 819 -36.01 -17.89 -7.67
C LEU A 819 -35.41 -19.07 -6.92
N TYR A 820 -35.26 -18.97 -5.59
CA TYR A 820 -34.77 -20.05 -4.74
C TYR A 820 -35.82 -21.15 -4.55
N ASN A 821 -37.04 -20.78 -4.16
CA ASN A 821 -38.13 -21.73 -3.91
C ASN A 821 -38.51 -22.52 -5.17
N ASN A 822 -38.40 -21.91 -6.36
CA ASN A 822 -38.68 -22.54 -7.64
C ASN A 822 -37.43 -23.15 -8.32
N SER A 823 -36.27 -23.16 -7.67
CA SER A 823 -34.99 -23.68 -8.22
C SER A 823 -34.56 -23.07 -9.58
N LEU A 824 -34.92 -21.81 -9.86
CA LEU A 824 -34.71 -21.13 -11.15
C LEU A 824 -33.29 -20.53 -11.33
N PHE A 825 -32.35 -20.85 -10.44
CA PHE A 825 -30.96 -20.40 -10.53
C PHE A 825 -30.07 -21.45 -11.20
N GLU A 826 -29.29 -21.05 -12.20
CA GLU A 826 -28.19 -21.85 -12.76
C GLU A 826 -27.22 -22.33 -11.65
N ASP A 827 -27.17 -23.64 -11.39
CA ASP A 827 -26.31 -24.29 -10.37
C ASP A 827 -24.85 -23.84 -10.44
N PHE A 828 -24.28 -23.79 -11.64
CA PHE A 828 -22.87 -23.47 -11.85
C PHE A 828 -22.59 -21.96 -11.91
N GLN A 829 -23.60 -21.09 -11.76
CA GLN A 829 -23.40 -19.67 -11.47
C GLN A 829 -23.20 -19.47 -9.97
N SER A 830 -22.04 -18.94 -9.58
CA SER A 830 -21.65 -18.73 -8.18
C SER A 830 -21.42 -17.26 -7.81
N GLY A 831 -21.51 -16.35 -8.78
CA GLY A 831 -21.53 -14.90 -8.52
C GLY A 831 -22.76 -14.50 -7.73
N PHE A 832 -22.58 -13.61 -6.73
CA PHE A 832 -23.63 -12.91 -5.98
C PHE A 832 -24.68 -13.74 -5.21
N ARG A 833 -24.69 -15.07 -5.32
CA ARG A 833 -25.61 -15.97 -4.60
C ARG A 833 -25.20 -16.20 -3.14
N VAL A 834 -26.19 -16.37 -2.26
CA VAL A 834 -25.97 -16.80 -0.86
C VAL A 834 -25.35 -18.20 -0.84
N HIS A 835 -24.54 -18.52 0.18
CA HIS A 835 -23.76 -19.77 0.33
C HIS A 835 -22.66 -20.03 -0.72
N HIS A 836 -22.63 -19.27 -1.83
CA HIS A 836 -21.62 -19.37 -2.89
C HIS A 836 -20.44 -18.41 -2.64
N SER A 837 -19.29 -18.69 -3.27
CA SER A 837 -18.10 -17.85 -3.23
C SER A 837 -17.11 -18.21 -4.34
N THR A 838 -16.08 -17.37 -4.53
CA THR A 838 -14.96 -17.72 -5.40
C THR A 838 -14.22 -18.98 -4.92
N GLU A 839 -14.18 -19.22 -3.61
CA GLU A 839 -13.58 -20.44 -3.05
C GLU A 839 -14.41 -21.69 -3.38
N THR A 840 -15.74 -21.66 -3.27
CA THR A 840 -16.58 -22.83 -3.62
C THR A 840 -16.52 -23.16 -5.11
N ALA A 841 -16.57 -22.13 -5.98
CA ALA A 841 -16.44 -22.30 -7.42
C ALA A 841 -15.10 -22.92 -7.81
N LEU A 842 -13.98 -22.35 -7.34
CA LEU A 842 -12.66 -22.89 -7.62
C LEU A 842 -12.43 -24.28 -7.01
N VAL A 843 -13.09 -24.62 -5.89
CA VAL A 843 -13.04 -25.98 -5.31
C VAL A 843 -13.66 -27.00 -6.26
N LYS A 844 -14.82 -26.71 -6.88
CA LYS A 844 -15.45 -27.61 -7.88
C LYS A 844 -14.57 -27.80 -9.10
N VAL A 845 -14.15 -26.69 -9.73
CA VAL A 845 -13.29 -26.73 -10.93
C VAL A 845 -11.96 -27.46 -10.64
N THR A 846 -11.30 -27.15 -9.51
CA THR A 846 -10.02 -27.80 -9.15
C THR A 846 -10.20 -29.28 -8.80
N ASN A 847 -11.31 -29.66 -8.15
CA ASN A 847 -11.65 -31.06 -7.88
C ASN A 847 -11.71 -31.87 -9.17
N ASP A 848 -12.47 -31.39 -10.16
CA ASP A 848 -12.72 -32.13 -11.40
C ASP A 848 -11.44 -32.28 -12.23
N LEU A 849 -10.65 -31.20 -12.34
CA LEU A 849 -9.35 -31.20 -13.04
C LEU A 849 -8.33 -32.15 -12.35
N LEU A 850 -8.32 -32.22 -11.02
CA LEU A 850 -7.46 -33.16 -10.28
C LEU A 850 -7.89 -34.62 -10.50
N MET A 851 -9.20 -34.91 -10.48
CA MET A 851 -9.74 -36.25 -10.73
C MET A 851 -9.60 -36.69 -12.19
N ALA A 852 -9.66 -35.76 -13.15
CA ALA A 852 -9.33 -36.01 -14.54
C ALA A 852 -7.85 -36.40 -14.72
N SER A 853 -6.94 -35.65 -14.07
CA SER A 853 -5.49 -35.94 -14.12
C SER A 853 -5.12 -37.24 -13.39
N ASP A 854 -5.84 -37.58 -12.31
CA ASP A 854 -5.77 -38.90 -11.66
C ASP A 854 -6.08 -40.03 -12.66
N LYS A 855 -7.20 -39.91 -13.38
CA LYS A 855 -7.59 -40.82 -14.48
C LYS A 855 -6.65 -40.78 -15.71
N GLY A 856 -5.68 -39.86 -15.76
CA GLY A 856 -4.70 -39.74 -16.85
C GLY A 856 -5.17 -38.93 -18.05
N LEU A 857 -6.29 -38.22 -17.90
CA LEU A 857 -6.79 -37.30 -18.92
C LEU A 857 -5.96 -36.01 -18.95
N ILE A 858 -6.06 -35.31 -20.08
CA ILE A 858 -5.53 -33.96 -20.30
C ILE A 858 -6.72 -33.01 -20.23
N SER A 859 -6.63 -31.92 -19.47
CA SER A 859 -7.74 -30.98 -19.34
C SER A 859 -7.41 -29.65 -20.03
N VAL A 860 -8.36 -29.11 -20.79
CA VAL A 860 -8.32 -27.75 -21.33
C VAL A 860 -9.25 -26.89 -20.47
N LEU A 861 -8.74 -25.77 -19.97
CA LEU A 861 -9.49 -24.74 -19.24
C LEU A 861 -9.45 -23.45 -20.06
N VAL A 862 -10.62 -22.89 -20.37
CA VAL A 862 -10.82 -21.61 -21.07
C VAL A 862 -11.48 -20.62 -20.10
N LEU A 863 -10.94 -19.41 -20.02
CA LEU A 863 -11.48 -18.31 -19.21
C LEU A 863 -11.96 -17.20 -20.15
N LEU A 864 -13.28 -17.03 -20.26
CA LEU A 864 -13.92 -16.01 -21.08
C LEU A 864 -14.17 -14.73 -20.24
N ASP A 865 -13.89 -13.57 -20.83
CA ASP A 865 -14.18 -12.24 -20.28
C ASP A 865 -15.09 -11.47 -21.24
N LEU A 866 -15.97 -10.62 -20.70
CA LEU A 866 -16.95 -9.85 -21.47
C LEU A 866 -16.61 -8.34 -21.52
N SER A 867 -16.71 -7.79 -22.72
CA SER A 867 -16.49 -6.37 -22.99
C SER A 867 -17.68 -5.54 -22.51
N ALA A 868 -17.55 -4.96 -21.30
CA ALA A 868 -18.54 -4.07 -20.69
C ALA A 868 -19.90 -4.73 -20.36
N ALA A 869 -19.89 -5.99 -19.94
CA ALA A 869 -21.06 -6.87 -19.71
C ALA A 869 -22.30 -6.22 -19.04
N PHE A 870 -22.10 -5.40 -18.02
CA PHE A 870 -23.18 -4.73 -17.29
C PHE A 870 -23.77 -3.54 -18.03
N ASP A 871 -22.98 -2.89 -18.89
CA ASP A 871 -23.32 -1.67 -19.61
C ASP A 871 -24.08 -1.98 -20.93
N THR A 872 -23.95 -3.20 -21.49
CA THR A 872 -24.50 -3.55 -22.82
C THR A 872 -25.82 -4.32 -22.79
N ILE A 873 -26.24 -4.86 -21.62
CA ILE A 873 -27.45 -5.67 -21.42
C ILE A 873 -28.66 -5.05 -22.13
N ASP A 874 -29.39 -5.83 -22.92
CA ASP A 874 -30.60 -5.33 -23.55
C ASP A 874 -31.82 -5.41 -22.63
N HIS A 875 -32.56 -4.30 -22.49
CA HIS A 875 -33.71 -4.22 -21.60
C HIS A 875 -34.88 -5.08 -22.13
N GLN A 876 -35.11 -5.13 -23.44
CA GLN A 876 -36.24 -5.86 -24.01
C GLN A 876 -36.01 -7.37 -23.90
N ILE A 877 -34.81 -7.84 -24.23
CA ILE A 877 -34.42 -9.26 -24.09
C ILE A 877 -34.49 -9.70 -22.62
N LEU A 878 -34.05 -8.85 -21.68
CA LEU A 878 -34.15 -9.14 -20.24
C LEU A 878 -35.60 -9.25 -19.78
N LEU A 879 -36.48 -8.34 -20.21
CA LEU A 879 -37.90 -8.34 -19.86
C LEU A 879 -38.64 -9.55 -20.45
N GLN A 880 -38.38 -9.92 -21.71
CA GLN A 880 -38.92 -11.13 -22.33
C GLN A 880 -38.44 -12.40 -21.63
N ARG A 881 -37.16 -12.45 -21.21
CA ARG A 881 -36.60 -13.56 -20.41
C ARG A 881 -37.28 -13.67 -19.03
N MET A 882 -37.53 -12.54 -18.37
CA MET A 882 -38.31 -12.50 -17.14
C MET A 882 -39.75 -13.00 -17.32
N GLU A 883 -40.42 -12.55 -18.38
CA GLU A 883 -41.84 -12.86 -18.65
C GLU A 883 -42.05 -14.33 -19.07
N HIS A 884 -41.18 -14.87 -19.94
CA HIS A 884 -41.41 -16.17 -20.58
C HIS A 884 -40.56 -17.33 -20.02
N GLN A 885 -39.35 -17.07 -19.52
CA GLN A 885 -38.44 -18.13 -19.00
C GLN A 885 -38.41 -18.22 -17.47
N ILE A 886 -38.76 -17.13 -16.76
CA ILE A 886 -38.72 -17.06 -15.29
C ILE A 886 -40.13 -16.98 -14.68
N GLY A 887 -41.14 -16.53 -15.43
CA GLY A 887 -42.52 -16.45 -14.96
C GLY A 887 -42.87 -15.17 -14.19
N ILE A 888 -42.12 -14.08 -14.36
CA ILE A 888 -42.48 -12.78 -13.75
C ILE A 888 -43.55 -12.10 -14.60
N LYS A 889 -44.69 -11.77 -13.99
CA LYS A 889 -45.90 -11.25 -14.68
C LYS A 889 -46.53 -10.09 -13.91
N GLY A 890 -47.74 -9.68 -14.30
CA GLY A 890 -48.58 -8.72 -13.58
C GLY A 890 -47.91 -7.39 -13.21
N THR A 891 -48.14 -6.93 -11.97
CA THR A 891 -47.52 -5.70 -11.44
C THR A 891 -46.03 -5.87 -11.16
N ALA A 892 -45.55 -7.09 -10.86
CA ALA A 892 -44.11 -7.35 -10.65
C ALA A 892 -43.29 -7.14 -11.94
N LEU A 893 -43.80 -7.60 -13.07
CA LEU A 893 -43.20 -7.34 -14.39
C LEU A 893 -43.36 -5.87 -14.80
N SER A 894 -44.50 -5.26 -14.49
CA SER A 894 -44.72 -3.82 -14.72
C SER A 894 -43.72 -2.97 -13.94
N TRP A 895 -43.35 -3.40 -12.72
CA TRP A 895 -42.29 -2.78 -11.91
C TRP A 895 -40.94 -2.81 -12.63
N PHE A 896 -40.54 -3.94 -13.23
CA PHE A 896 -39.30 -3.99 -14.02
C PHE A 896 -39.39 -3.16 -15.30
N LYS A 897 -40.54 -3.16 -16.00
CA LYS A 897 -40.80 -2.29 -17.16
C LYS A 897 -40.63 -0.81 -16.76
N SER A 898 -41.18 -0.38 -15.61
CA SER A 898 -40.97 0.98 -15.07
C SER A 898 -39.54 1.22 -14.56
N TYR A 899 -38.87 0.23 -13.97
CA TYR A 899 -37.48 0.36 -13.49
C TYR A 899 -36.50 0.73 -14.60
N PHE A 900 -36.70 0.20 -15.82
CA PHE A 900 -35.87 0.50 -17.00
C PHE A 900 -36.35 1.74 -17.79
N LEU A 901 -37.65 1.98 -17.87
CA LEU A 901 -38.19 3.09 -18.65
C LEU A 901 -37.78 4.47 -18.10
N ASP A 902 -37.25 5.30 -19.00
CA ASP A 902 -36.85 6.71 -18.76
C ASP A 902 -35.83 6.94 -17.63
N ARG A 903 -34.92 5.98 -17.43
CA ARG A 903 -33.71 6.20 -16.63
C ARG A 903 -32.78 7.24 -17.27
N SER A 904 -32.13 8.05 -16.43
CA SER A 904 -31.07 8.97 -16.87
C SER A 904 -29.86 8.95 -15.94
N GLN A 905 -28.71 9.39 -16.45
CA GLN A 905 -27.46 9.47 -15.72
C GLN A 905 -26.71 10.77 -16.02
N PHE A 906 -25.95 11.28 -15.04
CA PHE A 906 -25.00 12.40 -15.22
C PHE A 906 -23.71 12.14 -14.44
N VAL A 907 -22.57 12.59 -14.96
CA VAL A 907 -21.28 12.58 -14.25
C VAL A 907 -21.19 13.81 -13.35
N HIS A 908 -20.63 13.67 -12.15
CA HIS A 908 -20.34 14.79 -11.27
C HIS A 908 -18.91 14.71 -10.73
N VAL A 909 -18.03 15.61 -11.19
CA VAL A 909 -16.62 15.70 -10.79
C VAL A 909 -16.21 17.17 -10.63
N ASN A 910 -15.23 17.45 -9.76
CA ASN A 910 -14.70 18.80 -9.52
C ASN A 910 -15.77 19.87 -9.19
N ASP A 911 -16.84 19.46 -8.49
CA ASP A 911 -18.05 20.23 -8.15
C ASP A 911 -18.94 20.65 -9.35
N GLU A 912 -18.65 20.18 -10.57
CA GLU A 912 -19.42 20.40 -11.80
C GLU A 912 -20.19 19.14 -12.25
N SER A 913 -21.36 19.31 -12.87
CA SER A 913 -22.18 18.21 -13.41
C SER A 913 -22.18 18.20 -14.95
N SER A 914 -22.20 17.01 -15.56
CA SER A 914 -22.42 16.88 -17.00
C SER A 914 -23.88 17.16 -17.37
N MET A 915 -24.15 17.26 -18.68
CA MET A 915 -25.51 17.04 -19.17
C MET A 915 -26.01 15.64 -18.77
N HIS A 916 -27.32 15.48 -18.63
CA HIS A 916 -27.95 14.17 -18.43
C HIS A 916 -28.00 13.40 -19.76
N THR A 917 -27.79 12.08 -19.71
CA THR A 917 -28.02 11.17 -20.83
C THR A 917 -29.06 10.12 -20.44
N LYS A 918 -29.94 9.71 -21.37
CA LYS A 918 -30.87 8.59 -21.18
C LYS A 918 -30.10 7.27 -21.17
N VAL A 919 -30.48 6.34 -20.29
CA VAL A 919 -29.87 5.00 -20.19
C VAL A 919 -30.72 4.03 -20.98
N CYS A 920 -30.42 3.85 -22.27
CA CYS A 920 -31.18 2.97 -23.17
C CYS A 920 -30.82 1.48 -23.03
N HIS A 921 -29.63 1.17 -22.51
CA HIS A 921 -29.09 -0.18 -22.36
C HIS A 921 -28.34 -0.31 -21.03
N GLY A 922 -28.11 -1.55 -20.57
CA GLY A 922 -27.33 -1.86 -19.36
C GLY A 922 -28.11 -1.74 -18.05
N VAL A 923 -27.51 -2.25 -16.97
CA VAL A 923 -28.01 -2.09 -15.58
C VAL A 923 -27.03 -1.22 -14.78
N PRO A 924 -27.48 -0.34 -13.86
CA PRO A 924 -26.58 0.61 -13.20
C PRO A 924 -25.47 -0.08 -12.38
N GLN A 925 -24.20 0.18 -12.70
CA GLN A 925 -23.02 -0.40 -12.03
C GLN A 925 -22.85 0.19 -10.61
N GLY A 926 -23.65 -0.31 -9.67
CA GLY A 926 -23.78 0.22 -8.31
C GLY A 926 -25.22 0.14 -7.74
N SER A 927 -26.18 -0.35 -8.53
CA SER A 927 -27.48 -0.82 -8.07
C SER A 927 -27.38 -2.08 -7.20
N VAL A 928 -28.43 -2.35 -6.42
CA VAL A 928 -28.63 -3.60 -5.67
C VAL A 928 -29.13 -4.71 -6.59
N LEU A 929 -29.99 -4.37 -7.56
CA LEU A 929 -30.59 -5.34 -8.48
C LEU A 929 -29.67 -5.75 -9.64
N GLY A 930 -28.83 -4.86 -10.17
CA GLY A 930 -27.98 -5.13 -11.35
C GLY A 930 -27.22 -6.47 -11.36
N PRO A 931 -26.58 -6.89 -10.25
CA PRO A 931 -25.92 -8.20 -10.14
C PRO A 931 -26.85 -9.40 -10.34
N LEU A 932 -28.09 -9.32 -9.84
CA LEU A 932 -29.12 -10.33 -10.01
C LEU A 932 -29.68 -10.29 -11.44
N LEU A 933 -30.01 -9.10 -11.95
CA LEU A 933 -30.51 -8.88 -13.31
C LEU A 933 -29.55 -9.42 -14.38
N PHE A 934 -28.24 -9.17 -14.23
CA PHE A 934 -27.23 -9.77 -15.11
C PHE A 934 -27.17 -11.30 -14.99
N SER A 935 -27.28 -11.85 -13.77
CA SER A 935 -27.30 -13.30 -13.56
C SER A 935 -28.50 -13.97 -14.23
N LEU A 936 -29.67 -13.30 -14.23
CA LEU A 936 -30.86 -13.74 -14.96
C LEU A 936 -30.70 -13.61 -16.48
N TYR A 937 -30.02 -12.56 -16.96
CA TYR A 937 -29.71 -12.41 -18.38
C TYR A 937 -28.85 -13.57 -18.92
N MET A 938 -27.94 -14.09 -18.11
CA MET A 938 -27.00 -15.15 -18.49
C MET A 938 -27.55 -16.58 -18.40
N LEU A 939 -28.80 -16.80 -17.96
CA LEU A 939 -29.35 -18.15 -17.73
C LEU A 939 -29.25 -19.11 -18.94
N PRO A 940 -29.59 -18.73 -20.19
CA PRO A 940 -29.56 -19.67 -21.32
C PRO A 940 -28.17 -20.24 -21.64
N LEU A 941 -27.11 -19.50 -21.29
CA LEU A 941 -25.72 -19.88 -21.57
C LEU A 941 -25.37 -21.25 -20.98
N GLY A 942 -25.89 -21.57 -19.78
CA GLY A 942 -25.64 -22.86 -19.15
C GLY A 942 -26.17 -24.04 -19.97
N ASN A 943 -27.35 -23.90 -20.58
CA ASN A 943 -27.94 -24.94 -21.41
C ASN A 943 -27.23 -25.08 -22.76
N ILE A 944 -26.79 -23.97 -23.36
CA ILE A 944 -25.94 -23.99 -24.57
C ILE A 944 -24.65 -24.79 -24.30
N ILE A 945 -24.00 -24.58 -23.15
CA ILE A 945 -22.78 -25.34 -22.80
C ILE A 945 -23.09 -26.82 -22.51
N ARG A 946 -24.19 -27.13 -21.81
CA ARG A 946 -24.64 -28.51 -21.54
C ARG A 946 -24.85 -29.30 -22.83
N ASN A 947 -25.45 -28.70 -23.85
CA ASN A 947 -25.72 -29.36 -25.15
C ASN A 947 -24.43 -29.89 -25.81
N HIS A 948 -23.29 -29.21 -25.63
CA HIS A 948 -21.98 -29.66 -26.13
C HIS A 948 -21.27 -30.69 -25.23
N SER A 949 -21.87 -31.07 -24.09
CA SER A 949 -21.30 -31.96 -23.08
C SER A 949 -20.01 -31.42 -22.43
N ILE A 950 -19.92 -30.09 -22.26
CA ILE A 950 -18.77 -29.40 -21.67
C ILE A 950 -19.12 -28.97 -20.24
N ASN A 951 -18.15 -29.06 -19.32
CA ASN A 951 -18.34 -28.58 -17.96
C ASN A 951 -18.02 -27.08 -17.89
N PHE A 952 -18.72 -26.35 -17.04
CA PHE A 952 -18.47 -24.93 -16.85
C PHE A 952 -18.60 -24.49 -15.40
N HIS A 953 -18.17 -23.27 -15.12
CA HIS A 953 -18.43 -22.57 -13.87
C HIS A 953 -18.44 -21.06 -14.13
N CYS A 954 -19.51 -20.38 -13.75
CA CYS A 954 -19.65 -18.93 -13.90
C CYS A 954 -19.48 -18.22 -12.56
N TYR A 955 -18.86 -17.05 -12.57
CA TYR A 955 -18.83 -16.15 -11.42
C TYR A 955 -19.10 -14.72 -11.88
N ALA A 956 -20.37 -14.31 -11.84
CA ALA A 956 -20.85 -13.13 -12.54
C ALA A 956 -20.56 -13.27 -14.05
N ASP A 957 -19.77 -12.35 -14.62
CA ASP A 957 -19.32 -12.31 -16.00
C ASP A 957 -18.12 -13.23 -16.30
N ASP A 958 -17.28 -13.55 -15.30
CA ASP A 958 -16.16 -14.50 -15.45
C ASP A 958 -16.72 -15.91 -15.76
N THR A 959 -16.60 -16.37 -17.00
CA THR A 959 -17.13 -17.67 -17.45
C THR A 959 -16.00 -18.65 -17.75
N GLN A 960 -16.02 -19.80 -17.08
CA GLN A 960 -14.96 -20.82 -17.18
C GLN A 960 -15.51 -22.06 -17.88
N LEU A 961 -14.89 -22.48 -18.98
CA LEU A 961 -15.20 -23.75 -19.66
C LEU A 961 -14.07 -24.75 -19.42
N TYR A 962 -14.40 -26.00 -19.10
CA TYR A 962 -13.39 -27.05 -18.93
C TYR A 962 -13.83 -28.42 -19.46
N LEU A 963 -12.92 -29.01 -20.25
CA LEU A 963 -13.10 -30.30 -20.92
C LEU A 963 -11.89 -31.19 -20.61
N SER A 964 -12.13 -32.48 -20.36
CA SER A 964 -11.07 -33.44 -20.02
C SER A 964 -11.06 -34.60 -21.02
N ILE A 965 -9.94 -34.75 -21.72
CA ILE A 965 -9.81 -35.46 -22.99
C ILE A 965 -8.81 -36.61 -22.82
N LYS A 966 -9.09 -37.77 -23.45
CA LYS A 966 -8.10 -38.86 -23.56
C LYS A 966 -7.01 -38.45 -24.55
N PRO A 967 -5.72 -38.79 -24.35
CA PRO A 967 -4.63 -38.31 -25.21
C PRO A 967 -4.84 -38.52 -26.70
N ASP A 968 -5.51 -39.62 -27.06
CA ASP A 968 -5.70 -40.11 -28.44
C ASP A 968 -7.06 -39.67 -29.04
N ALA A 969 -7.86 -38.85 -28.32
CA ALA A 969 -9.24 -38.51 -28.65
C ALA A 969 -9.42 -37.03 -29.07
N THR A 970 -8.67 -36.59 -30.08
CA THR A 970 -8.70 -35.21 -30.60
C THR A 970 -10.08 -34.74 -31.06
N ASN A 971 -10.98 -35.65 -31.44
CA ASN A 971 -12.39 -35.39 -31.79
C ASN A 971 -13.24 -34.75 -30.67
N GLN A 972 -12.68 -34.51 -29.47
CA GLN A 972 -13.32 -33.73 -28.42
C GLN A 972 -12.98 -32.23 -28.49
N LEU A 973 -11.90 -31.82 -29.17
CA LEU A 973 -11.56 -30.41 -29.37
C LEU A 973 -12.54 -29.70 -30.32
N THR A 974 -13.08 -30.42 -31.31
CA THR A 974 -14.13 -29.90 -32.20
C THR A 974 -15.42 -29.58 -31.45
N LYS A 975 -15.77 -30.33 -30.39
CA LYS A 975 -16.88 -29.96 -29.48
C LYS A 975 -16.62 -28.66 -28.75
N LEU A 976 -15.39 -28.43 -28.27
CA LEU A 976 -15.02 -27.16 -27.63
C LEU A 976 -15.07 -26.00 -28.64
N GLN A 977 -14.68 -26.22 -29.89
CA GLN A 977 -14.79 -25.22 -30.95
C GLN A 977 -16.25 -24.89 -31.29
N ALA A 978 -17.11 -25.91 -31.46
CA ALA A 978 -18.53 -25.72 -31.73
C ALA A 978 -19.23 -24.98 -30.57
N CYS A 979 -18.94 -25.38 -29.33
CA CYS A 979 -19.46 -24.70 -28.15
C CYS A 979 -19.01 -23.23 -28.08
N LEU A 980 -17.72 -22.93 -28.31
CA LEU A 980 -17.23 -21.55 -28.34
C LEU A 980 -17.88 -20.72 -29.45
N LYS A 981 -18.16 -21.31 -30.62
CA LYS A 981 -18.90 -20.66 -31.71
C LYS A 981 -20.34 -20.36 -31.31
N ASP A 982 -21.06 -21.34 -30.75
CA ASP A 982 -22.47 -21.17 -30.36
C ASP A 982 -22.63 -20.16 -29.21
N ILE A 983 -21.68 -20.14 -28.26
CA ILE A 983 -21.60 -19.11 -27.20
C ILE A 983 -21.38 -17.73 -27.83
N LYS A 984 -20.44 -17.60 -28.77
CA LYS A 984 -20.10 -16.34 -29.45
C LYS A 984 -21.27 -15.80 -30.28
N ASN A 985 -21.98 -16.68 -31.00
CA ASN A 985 -23.22 -16.35 -31.70
C ASN A 985 -24.29 -15.87 -30.70
N TRP A 986 -24.68 -16.71 -29.74
CA TRP A 986 -25.71 -16.36 -28.76
C TRP A 986 -25.41 -15.07 -27.98
N MET A 987 -24.14 -14.84 -27.62
CA MET A 987 -23.72 -13.58 -27.00
C MET A 987 -23.95 -12.39 -27.93
N THR A 988 -23.59 -12.50 -29.21
CA THR A 988 -23.83 -11.46 -30.23
C THR A 988 -25.32 -11.18 -30.39
N ASP A 989 -26.15 -12.22 -30.50
CA ASP A 989 -27.62 -12.14 -30.58
C ASP A 989 -28.24 -11.49 -29.31
N ASN A 990 -27.57 -11.61 -28.17
CA ASN A 990 -27.97 -11.04 -26.87
C ASN A 990 -27.21 -9.75 -26.52
N PHE A 991 -26.60 -9.07 -27.50
CA PHE A 991 -25.86 -7.80 -27.31
C PHE A 991 -24.73 -7.84 -26.26
N LEU A 992 -24.04 -8.98 -26.18
CA LEU A 992 -22.82 -9.20 -25.40
C LEU A 992 -21.64 -9.44 -26.35
N MET A 993 -20.46 -8.92 -26.01
CA MET A 993 -19.25 -9.07 -26.83
C MET A 993 -18.11 -9.69 -26.03
N LEU A 994 -17.64 -10.87 -26.44
CA LEU A 994 -16.45 -11.52 -25.88
C LEU A 994 -15.21 -10.62 -26.01
N ASN A 995 -14.32 -10.69 -25.02
CA ASN A 995 -13.04 -9.99 -25.03
C ASN A 995 -11.91 -10.95 -25.41
N SER A 996 -11.56 -10.99 -26.70
CA SER A 996 -10.45 -11.81 -27.24
C SER A 996 -9.15 -11.62 -26.46
N ASP A 997 -8.79 -10.37 -26.21
CA ASP A 997 -7.46 -9.95 -25.73
C ASP A 997 -7.20 -10.32 -24.27
N LYS A 998 -8.25 -10.69 -23.53
CA LYS A 998 -8.20 -11.18 -22.15
C LYS A 998 -8.55 -12.67 -22.03
N THR A 999 -9.05 -13.31 -23.09
CA THR A 999 -9.50 -14.71 -23.03
C THR A 999 -8.28 -15.62 -22.84
N GLU A 1000 -8.11 -16.16 -21.62
CA GLU A 1000 -6.94 -16.97 -21.24
C GLU A 1000 -7.24 -18.47 -21.39
N VAL A 1001 -6.25 -19.25 -21.85
CA VAL A 1001 -6.35 -20.73 -21.94
C VAL A 1001 -5.17 -21.42 -21.27
N LEU A 1002 -5.49 -22.47 -20.50
CA LEU A 1002 -4.55 -23.31 -19.77
C LEU A 1002 -4.78 -24.79 -20.11
N VAL A 1003 -3.75 -25.45 -20.66
CA VAL A 1003 -3.74 -26.91 -20.84
C VAL A 1003 -3.06 -27.56 -19.63
N ILE A 1004 -3.75 -28.49 -18.97
CA ILE A 1004 -3.34 -29.14 -17.72
C ILE A 1004 -3.07 -30.63 -17.98
N GLY A 1005 -1.94 -31.15 -17.49
CA GLY A 1005 -1.62 -32.57 -17.58
C GLY A 1005 -0.13 -32.87 -17.73
N PRO A 1006 0.27 -34.11 -18.08
CA PRO A 1006 1.68 -34.46 -18.31
C PRO A 1006 2.33 -33.62 -19.41
N LYS A 1007 3.57 -33.16 -19.20
CA LYS A 1007 4.27 -32.22 -20.10
C LYS A 1007 4.41 -32.71 -21.55
N HIS A 1008 4.66 -34.01 -21.75
CA HIS A 1008 4.81 -34.57 -23.09
C HIS A 1008 3.48 -34.54 -23.87
N LEU A 1009 2.35 -34.78 -23.20
CA LEU A 1009 1.01 -34.73 -23.80
C LEU A 1009 0.55 -33.30 -24.07
N ARG A 1010 0.78 -32.37 -23.12
CA ARG A 1010 0.57 -30.92 -23.29
C ARG A 1010 1.18 -30.41 -24.60
N ASN A 1011 2.43 -30.80 -24.88
CA ASN A 1011 3.16 -30.35 -26.06
C ASN A 1011 2.52 -30.79 -27.39
N SER A 1012 1.67 -31.83 -27.41
CA SER A 1012 0.93 -32.20 -28.62
C SER A 1012 -0.29 -31.30 -28.79
N LEU A 1013 -1.25 -31.34 -27.85
CA LEU A 1013 -2.49 -30.55 -27.90
C LEU A 1013 -2.25 -29.03 -28.04
N SER A 1014 -1.18 -28.50 -27.47
CA SER A 1014 -0.85 -27.07 -27.57
C SER A 1014 -0.54 -26.58 -28.98
N ARG A 1015 -0.41 -27.47 -29.98
CA ARG A 1015 -0.32 -27.11 -31.40
C ARG A 1015 -1.71 -27.03 -32.04
N ASP A 1016 -2.56 -27.99 -31.73
CA ASP A 1016 -3.90 -28.12 -32.29
C ASP A 1016 -4.85 -27.02 -31.75
N LEU A 1017 -4.59 -26.53 -30.55
CA LEU A 1017 -5.33 -25.45 -29.87
C LEU A 1017 -5.04 -24.02 -30.37
N VAL A 1018 -4.12 -23.83 -31.33
CA VAL A 1018 -3.70 -22.48 -31.77
C VAL A 1018 -4.77 -21.77 -32.61
N THR A 1019 -5.71 -22.51 -33.20
CA THR A 1019 -6.68 -22.00 -34.19
C THR A 1019 -8.15 -22.22 -33.79
N LEU A 1020 -8.52 -21.80 -32.57
CA LEU A 1020 -9.92 -21.83 -32.11
C LEU A 1020 -10.68 -20.54 -32.50
N ASP A 1021 -11.46 -20.63 -33.58
CA ASP A 1021 -12.47 -19.66 -34.04
C ASP A 1021 -12.04 -18.18 -34.11
N GLY A 1022 -10.80 -17.95 -34.53
CA GLY A 1022 -10.22 -16.61 -34.70
C GLY A 1022 -9.83 -15.91 -33.38
N ILE A 1023 -10.06 -16.53 -32.22
CA ILE A 1023 -9.53 -16.04 -30.95
C ILE A 1023 -8.06 -16.49 -30.88
N THR A 1024 -7.12 -15.54 -30.91
CA THR A 1024 -5.69 -15.83 -30.77
C THR A 1024 -5.37 -16.25 -29.33
N LEU A 1025 -5.60 -17.52 -29.01
CA LEU A 1025 -5.42 -18.07 -27.67
C LEU A 1025 -3.95 -18.01 -27.24
N ALA A 1026 -3.64 -17.05 -26.38
CA ALA A 1026 -2.33 -16.91 -25.75
C ALA A 1026 -2.09 -18.06 -24.75
N SER A 1027 -1.69 -19.23 -25.25
CA SER A 1027 -1.42 -20.44 -24.46
C SER A 1027 -0.37 -20.15 -23.37
N SER A 1028 -0.85 -19.98 -22.15
CA SER A 1028 -0.03 -19.54 -21.03
C SER A 1028 0.43 -20.72 -20.17
N SER A 1029 1.59 -20.57 -19.54
CA SER A 1029 2.01 -21.48 -18.46
C SER A 1029 1.23 -21.29 -17.17
N THR A 1030 0.54 -20.15 -17.01
CA THR A 1030 -0.26 -19.78 -15.85
C THR A 1030 -1.39 -18.81 -16.19
N VAL A 1031 -2.59 -19.02 -15.66
CA VAL A 1031 -3.76 -18.14 -15.85
C VAL A 1031 -4.30 -17.65 -14.50
N LYS A 1032 -5.00 -16.51 -14.46
CA LYS A 1032 -5.48 -15.91 -13.21
C LYS A 1032 -7.00 -16.10 -13.01
N ASN A 1033 -7.38 -17.27 -12.52
CA ASN A 1033 -8.76 -17.67 -12.27
C ASN A 1033 -9.28 -17.18 -10.88
N LEU A 1034 -10.30 -16.31 -10.86
CA LEU A 1034 -10.97 -15.75 -9.65
C LEU A 1034 -10.03 -15.31 -8.50
N GLY A 1035 -8.90 -14.69 -8.86
CA GLY A 1035 -7.89 -14.20 -7.90
C GLY A 1035 -6.76 -15.18 -7.58
N VAL A 1036 -6.91 -16.46 -7.94
CA VAL A 1036 -5.91 -17.53 -7.78
C VAL A 1036 -5.12 -17.68 -9.07
N VAL A 1037 -3.81 -17.98 -8.97
CA VAL A 1037 -2.98 -18.26 -10.16
C VAL A 1037 -2.85 -19.77 -10.33
N PHE A 1038 -3.49 -20.28 -11.38
CA PHE A 1038 -3.40 -21.68 -11.79
C PHE A 1038 -2.14 -21.90 -12.63
N ASP A 1039 -1.50 -23.05 -12.47
CA ASP A 1039 -0.39 -23.49 -13.32
C ASP A 1039 -0.72 -24.84 -13.96
N GLN A 1040 -0.07 -25.16 -15.08
CA GLN A 1040 -0.36 -26.35 -15.90
C GLN A 1040 -0.14 -27.71 -15.19
N ASP A 1041 0.46 -27.70 -13.99
CA ASP A 1041 0.70 -28.85 -13.12
C ASP A 1041 -0.17 -28.80 -11.84
N LEU A 1042 -1.13 -27.85 -11.77
CA LEU A 1042 -1.99 -27.52 -10.61
C LEU A 1042 -1.24 -27.44 -9.28
N SER A 1043 -0.01 -26.96 -9.32
CA SER A 1043 0.93 -27.01 -8.19
C SER A 1043 0.82 -25.81 -7.24
N PHE A 1044 0.14 -24.74 -7.69
CA PHE A 1044 -0.07 -23.44 -7.05
C PHE A 1044 1.22 -22.74 -6.57
N ASN A 1045 2.39 -23.18 -7.06
CA ASN A 1045 3.69 -22.64 -6.61
C ASN A 1045 3.91 -21.20 -7.06
N VAL A 1046 3.29 -20.77 -8.16
CA VAL A 1046 3.34 -19.37 -8.62
C VAL A 1046 2.46 -18.49 -7.75
N HIS A 1047 1.24 -18.95 -7.43
CA HIS A 1047 0.32 -18.27 -6.51
C HIS A 1047 0.92 -18.09 -5.10
N ILE A 1048 1.51 -19.15 -4.54
CA ILE A 1048 2.18 -19.12 -3.22
C ILE A 1048 3.34 -18.12 -3.21
N LYS A 1049 4.12 -18.02 -4.30
CA LYS A 1049 5.18 -17.00 -4.43
C LYS A 1049 4.62 -15.58 -4.48
N GLN A 1050 3.48 -15.37 -5.15
CA GLN A 1050 2.82 -14.06 -5.19
C GLN A 1050 2.28 -13.65 -3.81
N ILE A 1051 1.55 -14.54 -3.13
CA ILE A 1051 1.11 -14.34 -1.73
C ILE A 1051 2.31 -14.01 -0.85
N SER A 1052 3.40 -14.77 -0.97
CA SER A 1052 4.63 -14.53 -0.19
C SER A 1052 5.23 -13.16 -0.42
N ARG A 1053 5.32 -12.68 -1.67
CA ARG A 1053 5.86 -11.35 -1.97
C ARG A 1053 4.99 -10.24 -1.37
N THR A 1054 3.67 -10.31 -1.55
CA THR A 1054 2.72 -9.31 -1.04
C THR A 1054 2.62 -9.33 0.49
N ALA A 1055 2.64 -10.51 1.11
CA ALA A 1055 2.61 -10.65 2.56
C ALA A 1055 3.90 -10.13 3.22
N PHE A 1056 5.08 -10.43 2.67
CA PHE A 1056 6.34 -9.87 3.19
C PHE A 1056 6.48 -8.36 2.96
N PHE A 1057 5.86 -7.79 1.91
CA PHE A 1057 5.74 -6.34 1.73
C PHE A 1057 4.91 -5.72 2.87
N HIS A 1058 3.69 -6.22 3.12
CA HIS A 1058 2.86 -5.71 4.21
C HIS A 1058 3.47 -5.95 5.59
N LEU A 1059 4.11 -7.09 5.85
CA LEU A 1059 4.84 -7.34 7.10
C LEU A 1059 6.01 -6.38 7.30
N ARG A 1060 6.72 -5.99 6.24
CA ARG A 1060 7.77 -4.97 6.32
C ARG A 1060 7.18 -3.60 6.67
N ASN A 1061 6.04 -3.24 6.09
CA ASN A 1061 5.36 -1.98 6.39
C ASN A 1061 4.81 -1.95 7.82
N ILE A 1062 4.18 -3.04 8.30
CA ILE A 1062 3.78 -3.21 9.70
C ILE A 1062 5.00 -3.14 10.64
N ALA A 1063 6.12 -3.78 10.28
CA ALA A 1063 7.35 -3.74 11.08
C ALA A 1063 7.97 -2.34 11.17
N LYS A 1064 7.91 -1.52 10.10
CA LYS A 1064 8.32 -0.10 10.16
C LYS A 1064 7.50 0.68 11.19
N ILE A 1065 6.17 0.52 11.20
CA ILE A 1065 5.25 1.24 12.12
C ILE A 1065 5.03 0.54 13.48
N ARG A 1066 5.66 -0.62 13.73
CA ARG A 1066 5.45 -1.42 14.96
C ARG A 1066 5.79 -0.67 16.26
N ARG A 1067 6.60 0.40 16.16
CA ARG A 1067 6.97 1.31 17.27
C ARG A 1067 5.94 2.43 17.53
N THR A 1068 4.99 2.66 16.64
CA THR A 1068 3.97 3.72 16.71
C THR A 1068 2.55 3.17 16.76
N VAL A 1069 2.39 1.88 17.06
CA VAL A 1069 1.12 1.13 17.06
C VAL A 1069 1.15 0.12 18.22
N SER A 1070 0.02 -0.08 18.91
CA SER A 1070 -0.08 -1.05 20.01
C SER A 1070 0.09 -2.50 19.52
N GLN A 1071 0.32 -3.46 20.43
CA GLN A 1071 0.37 -4.87 20.05
C GLN A 1071 -0.98 -5.38 19.51
N ALA A 1072 -2.09 -5.04 20.17
CA ALA A 1072 -3.43 -5.45 19.73
C ALA A 1072 -3.80 -4.84 18.37
N ASP A 1073 -3.35 -3.61 18.09
CA ASP A 1073 -3.58 -2.97 16.79
C ASP A 1073 -2.66 -3.56 15.71
N ALA A 1074 -1.40 -3.87 16.04
CA ALA A 1074 -0.52 -4.61 15.13
C ALA A 1074 -1.07 -6.02 14.80
N GLU A 1075 -1.78 -6.67 15.72
CA GLU A 1075 -2.47 -7.94 15.48
C GLU A 1075 -3.63 -7.79 14.49
N LYS A 1076 -4.49 -6.76 14.66
CA LYS A 1076 -5.53 -6.41 13.68
C LYS A 1076 -4.94 -6.19 12.28
N LEU A 1077 -3.81 -5.48 12.19
CA LEU A 1077 -3.11 -5.24 10.91
C LEU A 1077 -2.52 -6.54 10.34
N VAL A 1078 -1.92 -7.41 11.15
CA VAL A 1078 -1.47 -8.73 10.70
C VAL A 1078 -2.64 -9.58 10.19
N HIS A 1079 -3.79 -9.55 10.85
CA HIS A 1079 -4.96 -10.30 10.37
C HIS A 1079 -5.52 -9.74 9.06
N ALA A 1080 -5.77 -8.43 8.99
CA ALA A 1080 -6.35 -7.79 7.81
C ALA A 1080 -5.44 -7.79 6.58
N PHE A 1081 -4.10 -7.75 6.74
CA PHE A 1081 -3.17 -7.66 5.61
C PHE A 1081 -2.45 -8.99 5.28
N VAL A 1082 -2.31 -9.91 6.23
CA VAL A 1082 -1.54 -11.15 6.06
C VAL A 1082 -2.41 -12.38 6.21
N THR A 1083 -3.17 -12.52 7.30
CA THR A 1083 -3.98 -13.72 7.57
C THR A 1083 -5.08 -13.89 6.51
N SER A 1084 -5.80 -12.81 6.19
CA SER A 1084 -6.79 -12.73 5.10
C SER A 1084 -6.26 -13.12 3.70
N ARG A 1085 -4.94 -13.10 3.50
CA ARG A 1085 -4.24 -13.54 2.27
C ARG A 1085 -3.68 -14.96 2.35
N LEU A 1086 -3.52 -15.51 3.55
CA LEU A 1086 -3.18 -16.92 3.78
C LEU A 1086 -4.42 -17.82 3.76
N ASP A 1087 -5.60 -17.26 4.05
CA ASP A 1087 -6.86 -18.02 4.15
C ASP A 1087 -7.77 -17.89 2.92
N TYR A 1088 -7.52 -16.94 2.02
CA TYR A 1088 -8.29 -16.81 0.77
C TYR A 1088 -8.03 -17.98 -0.17
N CYS A 1089 -9.08 -18.73 -0.52
CA CYS A 1089 -9.01 -19.93 -1.35
C CYS A 1089 -7.99 -20.99 -0.87
N ASN A 1090 -7.72 -21.05 0.44
CA ASN A 1090 -6.69 -21.94 0.98
C ASN A 1090 -7.07 -23.43 0.92
N SER A 1091 -8.34 -23.76 0.75
CA SER A 1091 -8.83 -25.12 0.46
C SER A 1091 -8.15 -25.75 -0.77
N LEU A 1092 -7.87 -24.94 -1.81
CA LEU A 1092 -7.21 -25.38 -3.05
C LEU A 1092 -5.77 -25.88 -2.83
N LEU A 1093 -5.18 -25.52 -1.68
CA LEU A 1093 -3.84 -25.95 -1.28
C LEU A 1093 -3.85 -27.29 -0.51
N SER A 1094 -5.00 -27.97 -0.43
CA SER A 1094 -5.08 -29.30 0.17
C SER A 1094 -4.21 -30.32 -0.58
N GLY A 1095 -3.55 -31.18 0.19
CA GLY A 1095 -2.55 -32.14 -0.28
C GLY A 1095 -1.37 -31.55 -1.07
N CYS A 1096 -1.17 -30.23 -1.09
CA CYS A 1096 0.02 -29.62 -1.69
C CYS A 1096 1.30 -30.01 -0.94
N SER A 1097 2.44 -29.94 -1.64
CA SER A 1097 3.71 -30.40 -1.05
C SER A 1097 4.09 -29.61 0.21
N ASN A 1098 4.65 -30.30 1.21
CA ASN A 1098 5.19 -29.68 2.43
C ASN A 1098 6.22 -28.57 2.12
N LYS A 1099 6.96 -28.67 1.01
CA LYS A 1099 7.90 -27.64 0.54
C LYS A 1099 7.17 -26.35 0.12
N SER A 1100 6.03 -26.47 -0.55
CA SER A 1100 5.17 -25.35 -0.94
C SER A 1100 4.52 -24.72 0.30
N LEU A 1101 3.87 -25.53 1.15
CA LEU A 1101 3.18 -25.06 2.36
C LEU A 1101 4.14 -24.44 3.40
N ARG A 1102 5.39 -24.92 3.51
CA ARG A 1102 6.42 -24.31 4.36
C ARG A 1102 6.67 -22.83 4.03
N THR A 1103 6.49 -22.41 2.77
CA THR A 1103 6.61 -20.99 2.38
C THR A 1103 5.55 -20.14 3.07
N LEU A 1104 4.30 -20.63 3.12
CA LEU A 1104 3.21 -19.95 3.82
C LEU A 1104 3.40 -19.98 5.34
N GLN A 1105 3.89 -21.10 5.89
CA GLN A 1105 4.22 -21.18 7.32
C GLN A 1105 5.30 -20.17 7.71
N LEU A 1106 6.31 -19.94 6.86
CA LEU A 1106 7.34 -18.92 7.11
C LEU A 1106 6.77 -17.49 7.14
N ILE A 1107 5.71 -17.19 6.39
CA ILE A 1107 4.98 -15.91 6.46
C ILE A 1107 4.29 -15.77 7.83
N GLN A 1108 3.54 -16.80 8.26
CA GLN A 1108 2.86 -16.79 9.56
C GLN A 1108 3.86 -16.68 10.72
N ASN A 1109 4.99 -17.41 10.65
CA ASN A 1109 6.07 -17.35 11.63
C ASN A 1109 6.69 -15.95 11.70
N ALA A 1110 6.93 -15.31 10.55
CA ALA A 1110 7.43 -13.93 10.50
C ALA A 1110 6.40 -12.93 11.06
N ALA A 1111 5.11 -13.12 10.77
CA ALA A 1111 4.03 -12.30 11.31
C ALA A 1111 3.96 -12.37 12.84
N ALA A 1112 4.05 -13.57 13.41
CA ALA A 1112 4.10 -13.79 14.85
C ALA A 1112 5.30 -13.08 15.49
N ARG A 1113 6.51 -13.19 14.91
CA ARG A 1113 7.71 -12.49 15.40
C ARG A 1113 7.60 -10.95 15.29
N VAL A 1114 7.01 -10.41 14.21
CA VAL A 1114 6.78 -8.96 14.07
C VAL A 1114 5.77 -8.44 15.10
N LEU A 1115 4.75 -9.23 15.42
CA LEU A 1115 3.75 -8.90 16.43
C LEU A 1115 4.37 -8.88 17.84
N THR A 1116 5.08 -9.93 18.22
CA THR A 1116 5.60 -10.16 19.59
C THR A 1116 6.98 -9.56 19.86
N GLY A 1117 7.75 -9.20 18.82
CA GLY A 1117 9.12 -8.69 18.95
C GLY A 1117 10.19 -9.78 19.19
N THR A 1118 9.82 -11.06 19.13
CA THR A 1118 10.72 -12.20 19.34
C THR A 1118 11.92 -12.22 18.37
N LYS A 1119 13.10 -12.62 18.86
CA LYS A 1119 14.33 -12.73 18.05
C LYS A 1119 14.16 -13.84 17.00
N ILE A 1120 15.00 -13.83 15.96
CA ILE A 1120 14.83 -14.73 14.81
C ILE A 1120 15.10 -16.22 15.11
N ARG A 1121 15.88 -16.52 16.16
CA ARG A 1121 16.29 -17.90 16.54
C ARG A 1121 15.35 -18.59 17.52
N ASP A 1122 14.58 -17.83 18.31
CA ASP A 1122 13.77 -18.37 19.41
C ASP A 1122 12.69 -19.31 18.85
N HIS A 1123 12.33 -20.39 19.55
CA HIS A 1123 11.43 -21.41 19.03
C HIS A 1123 10.02 -20.85 18.75
N ILE A 1124 9.43 -21.17 17.59
CA ILE A 1124 8.24 -20.48 17.09
C ILE A 1124 6.91 -21.09 17.54
N SER A 1125 6.86 -22.41 17.77
CA SER A 1125 5.60 -23.09 18.13
C SER A 1125 4.96 -22.58 19.42
N PRO A 1126 5.71 -22.33 20.53
CA PRO A 1126 5.13 -21.74 21.74
C PRO A 1126 4.51 -20.36 21.52
N ILE A 1127 4.99 -19.60 20.53
CA ILE A 1127 4.52 -18.25 20.22
C ILE A 1127 3.23 -18.32 19.42
N LEU A 1128 3.15 -19.21 18.43
CA LEU A 1128 1.91 -19.48 17.70
C LEU A 1128 0.83 -20.07 18.62
N ALA A 1129 1.22 -20.91 19.58
CA ALA A 1129 0.35 -21.41 20.63
C ALA A 1129 -0.14 -20.28 21.57
N SER A 1130 0.75 -19.39 22.04
CA SER A 1130 0.36 -18.27 22.91
C SER A 1130 -0.53 -17.23 22.22
N LEU A 1131 -0.34 -17.03 20.91
CA LEU A 1131 -1.22 -16.23 20.06
C LEU A 1131 -2.51 -16.98 19.67
N HIS A 1132 -2.62 -18.26 20.01
CA HIS A 1132 -3.74 -19.14 19.68
C HIS A 1132 -4.03 -19.22 18.15
N TRP A 1133 -2.95 -19.25 17.36
CA TRP A 1133 -2.96 -19.34 15.90
C TRP A 1133 -2.70 -20.80 15.44
N LEU A 1134 -3.64 -21.36 14.66
CA LEU A 1134 -3.43 -22.65 13.97
C LEU A 1134 -2.28 -22.57 12.94
N PRO A 1135 -1.39 -23.57 12.84
CA PRO A 1135 -0.42 -23.68 11.74
C PRO A 1135 -1.11 -23.78 10.37
N VAL A 1136 -0.47 -23.33 9.30
CA VAL A 1136 -1.09 -23.21 7.96
C VAL A 1136 -1.70 -24.52 7.46
N LYS A 1137 -1.08 -25.69 7.74
CA LYS A 1137 -1.68 -27.00 7.40
C LYS A 1137 -3.01 -27.20 8.10
N SER A 1138 -3.09 -26.94 9.41
CA SER A 1138 -4.32 -27.02 10.19
C SER A 1138 -5.37 -25.97 9.76
N ARG A 1139 -4.97 -24.82 9.22
CA ARG A 1139 -5.90 -23.82 8.62
C ARG A 1139 -6.55 -24.35 7.34
N ILE A 1140 -5.81 -25.12 6.53
CA ILE A 1140 -6.33 -25.76 5.31
C ILE A 1140 -7.24 -26.94 5.70
N GLU A 1141 -6.84 -27.78 6.66
CA GLU A 1141 -7.69 -28.84 7.22
C GLU A 1141 -9.01 -28.23 7.75
N PHE A 1142 -8.95 -27.17 8.57
CA PHE A 1142 -10.11 -26.44 9.07
C PHE A 1142 -11.04 -25.95 7.95
N LYS A 1143 -10.50 -25.39 6.86
CA LYS A 1143 -11.32 -24.90 5.74
C LYS A 1143 -12.04 -26.03 5.00
N ILE A 1144 -11.34 -27.10 4.65
CA ILE A 1144 -11.93 -28.26 3.96
C ILE A 1144 -13.06 -28.86 4.81
N ILE A 1145 -12.81 -29.04 6.11
CA ILE A 1145 -13.77 -29.59 7.06
C ILE A 1145 -14.98 -28.65 7.26
N LEU A 1146 -14.77 -27.34 7.31
CA LEU A 1146 -15.85 -26.34 7.39
C LEU A 1146 -16.73 -26.32 6.12
N LEU A 1147 -16.14 -26.49 4.93
CA LEU A 1147 -16.89 -26.66 3.69
C LEU A 1147 -17.68 -27.98 3.69
N THR A 1148 -17.09 -29.06 4.23
CA THR A 1148 -17.75 -30.37 4.38
C THR A 1148 -18.99 -30.27 5.27
N TYR A 1149 -18.86 -29.71 6.48
CA TYR A 1149 -19.99 -29.49 7.39
C TYR A 1149 -21.10 -28.69 6.71
N LYS A 1150 -20.76 -27.58 6.04
CA LYS A 1150 -21.72 -26.75 5.33
C LYS A 1150 -22.46 -27.49 4.22
N ALA A 1151 -21.77 -28.31 3.43
CA ALA A 1151 -22.39 -29.09 2.36
C ALA A 1151 -23.40 -30.12 2.90
N LEU A 1152 -23.08 -30.76 4.04
CA LEU A 1152 -23.99 -31.69 4.72
C LEU A 1152 -25.24 -30.98 5.28
N HIS A 1153 -25.10 -29.76 5.80
CA HIS A 1153 -26.19 -28.98 6.40
C HIS A 1153 -26.89 -28.00 5.43
N GLY A 1154 -26.72 -28.16 4.11
CA GLY A 1154 -27.37 -27.31 3.10
C GLY A 1154 -26.88 -25.86 3.03
N GLN A 1155 -25.76 -25.52 3.68
CA GLN A 1155 -25.18 -24.18 3.77
C GLN A 1155 -23.98 -23.96 2.82
N ALA A 1156 -23.86 -24.80 1.80
CA ALA A 1156 -22.94 -24.70 0.67
C ALA A 1156 -23.67 -25.20 -0.62
N PRO A 1157 -23.12 -24.93 -1.82
CA PRO A 1157 -23.79 -25.26 -3.09
C PRO A 1157 -24.05 -26.75 -3.32
N SER A 1158 -25.10 -27.05 -4.10
CA SER A 1158 -25.45 -28.36 -4.68
C SER A 1158 -24.21 -29.11 -5.18
N TYR A 1159 -23.47 -28.48 -6.09
CA TYR A 1159 -22.26 -29.01 -6.71
C TYR A 1159 -21.10 -29.35 -5.74
N LEU A 1160 -21.15 -28.95 -4.46
CA LEU A 1160 -20.20 -29.42 -3.43
C LEU A 1160 -20.78 -30.53 -2.55
N LYS A 1161 -22.10 -30.56 -2.34
CA LYS A 1161 -22.80 -31.66 -1.66
C LYS A 1161 -22.69 -32.95 -2.47
N GLU A 1162 -22.84 -32.87 -3.79
CA GLU A 1162 -22.67 -33.99 -4.73
C GLU A 1162 -21.27 -34.63 -4.71
N LEU A 1163 -20.23 -33.88 -4.30
CA LEU A 1163 -18.87 -34.41 -4.16
C LEU A 1163 -18.65 -35.21 -2.87
N ILE A 1164 -19.67 -35.29 -2.00
CA ILE A 1164 -19.61 -35.91 -0.67
C ILE A 1164 -20.72 -36.96 -0.55
N VAL A 1165 -20.33 -38.24 -0.55
CA VAL A 1165 -21.26 -39.37 -0.42
C VAL A 1165 -21.31 -39.85 1.03
N PRO A 1166 -22.48 -39.88 1.71
CA PRO A 1166 -22.62 -40.49 3.03
C PRO A 1166 -22.32 -41.99 3.02
N TYR A 1167 -21.70 -42.49 4.08
CA TYR A 1167 -21.39 -43.92 4.21
C TYR A 1167 -22.55 -44.67 4.88
N TYR A 1168 -23.20 -45.55 4.11
CA TYR A 1168 -24.16 -46.52 4.63
C TYR A 1168 -23.53 -47.92 4.62
N PRO A 1169 -23.36 -48.58 5.77
CA PRO A 1169 -22.86 -49.95 5.81
C PRO A 1169 -23.93 -50.94 5.32
N SER A 1170 -23.51 -52.01 4.63
CA SER A 1170 -24.42 -53.05 4.11
C SER A 1170 -24.97 -54.01 5.18
N ARG A 1171 -24.63 -53.79 6.45
CA ARG A 1171 -25.11 -54.48 7.65
C ARG A 1171 -25.18 -53.48 8.80
N THR A 1172 -26.03 -53.71 9.78
CA THR A 1172 -26.10 -52.90 11.00
C THR A 1172 -24.78 -52.98 11.77
N LEU A 1173 -24.09 -51.84 11.89
CA LEU A 1173 -22.79 -51.71 12.55
C LEU A 1173 -22.78 -50.48 13.44
N ARG A 1174 -21.97 -50.48 14.50
CA ARG A 1174 -21.77 -49.30 15.39
C ARG A 1174 -21.24 -48.04 14.67
N SER A 1175 -20.88 -48.15 13.40
CA SER A 1175 -20.45 -47.07 12.51
C SER A 1175 -21.58 -46.46 11.66
N GLN A 1176 -22.80 -47.00 11.73
CA GLN A 1176 -23.95 -46.55 10.93
C GLN A 1176 -24.40 -45.15 11.32
N ASP A 1177 -24.68 -44.93 12.60
CA ASP A 1177 -25.13 -43.63 13.14
C ASP A 1177 -23.97 -42.64 13.30
N ALA A 1178 -22.73 -43.11 13.13
CA ALA A 1178 -21.52 -42.33 13.33
C ALA A 1178 -21.22 -41.30 12.23
N GLY A 1179 -22.16 -41.00 11.32
CA GLY A 1179 -22.09 -39.89 10.37
C GLY A 1179 -20.82 -39.86 9.49
N PHE A 1180 -20.37 -41.02 9.00
CA PHE A 1180 -19.18 -41.14 8.15
C PHE A 1180 -19.49 -40.87 6.67
N LEU A 1181 -18.43 -40.62 5.89
CA LEU A 1181 -18.47 -40.36 4.46
C LEU A 1181 -17.64 -41.40 3.70
N VAL A 1182 -18.03 -41.73 2.47
CA VAL A 1182 -17.27 -42.63 1.60
C VAL A 1182 -15.99 -41.93 1.14
N VAL A 1183 -14.83 -42.54 1.39
CA VAL A 1183 -13.55 -42.07 0.85
C VAL A 1183 -13.33 -42.74 -0.52
N PRO A 1184 -13.30 -41.99 -1.64
CA PRO A 1184 -13.12 -42.58 -2.96
C PRO A 1184 -11.71 -43.15 -3.16
N ILE A 1185 -11.61 -44.21 -3.96
CA ILE A 1185 -10.32 -44.77 -4.39
C ILE A 1185 -9.71 -43.82 -5.44
N VAL A 1186 -8.43 -43.49 -5.27
CA VAL A 1186 -7.66 -42.62 -6.18
C VAL A 1186 -6.48 -43.40 -6.76
N SER A 1187 -6.32 -43.37 -8.08
CA SER A 1187 -5.34 -44.19 -8.80
C SER A 1187 -3.93 -43.61 -8.77
N LYS A 1188 -3.80 -42.28 -8.64
CA LYS A 1188 -2.54 -41.55 -8.52
C LYS A 1188 -2.54 -40.75 -7.22
N SER A 1189 -1.99 -41.36 -6.18
CA SER A 1189 -1.82 -40.85 -4.79
C SER A 1189 -1.23 -39.44 -4.62
N ARG A 1190 -0.77 -38.79 -5.70
CA ARG A 1190 -0.23 -37.43 -5.73
C ARG A 1190 -1.18 -36.35 -6.29
N LEU A 1191 -2.20 -36.72 -7.07
CA LEU A 1191 -3.14 -35.76 -7.69
C LEU A 1191 -4.60 -36.01 -7.30
N GLY A 1192 -5.17 -37.21 -7.50
CA GLY A 1192 -6.55 -37.48 -7.04
C GLY A 1192 -6.67 -37.33 -5.52
N ALA A 1193 -5.63 -37.71 -4.78
CA ALA A 1193 -5.54 -37.50 -3.34
C ALA A 1193 -5.54 -36.03 -2.87
N ARG A 1194 -5.54 -35.05 -3.79
CA ARG A 1194 -5.70 -33.61 -3.50
C ARG A 1194 -7.11 -33.09 -3.76
N ALA A 1195 -7.95 -33.85 -4.46
CA ALA A 1195 -9.31 -33.44 -4.81
C ALA A 1195 -10.19 -33.29 -3.56
N PHE A 1196 -11.22 -32.44 -3.64
CA PHE A 1196 -12.12 -32.19 -2.53
C PHE A 1196 -12.91 -33.43 -2.15
N SER A 1197 -13.43 -34.18 -3.14
CA SER A 1197 -14.14 -35.45 -2.94
C SER A 1197 -13.32 -36.52 -2.21
N TYR A 1198 -11.98 -36.44 -2.24
CA TYR A 1198 -11.10 -37.30 -1.46
C TYR A 1198 -10.78 -36.71 -0.08
N GLN A 1199 -10.36 -35.45 -0.03
CA GLN A 1199 -9.87 -34.81 1.20
C GLN A 1199 -10.99 -34.51 2.21
N ALA A 1200 -12.20 -34.16 1.77
CA ALA A 1200 -13.33 -33.90 2.65
C ALA A 1200 -13.73 -35.16 3.46
N PRO A 1201 -14.08 -36.31 2.85
CA PRO A 1201 -14.30 -37.57 3.56
C PRO A 1201 -13.11 -38.01 4.43
N LEU A 1202 -11.89 -37.95 3.90
CA LEU A 1202 -10.68 -38.41 4.61
C LEU A 1202 -10.38 -37.61 5.89
N LEU A 1203 -10.71 -36.32 5.91
CA LEU A 1203 -10.54 -35.46 7.09
C LEU A 1203 -11.75 -35.51 8.02
N TRP A 1204 -12.96 -35.55 7.49
CA TRP A 1204 -14.21 -35.66 8.26
C TRP A 1204 -14.28 -36.93 9.09
N ASN A 1205 -13.93 -38.09 8.51
CA ASN A 1205 -13.94 -39.37 9.20
C ASN A 1205 -12.87 -39.47 10.32
N LYS A 1206 -11.98 -38.48 10.45
CA LYS A 1206 -10.97 -38.38 11.52
C LYS A 1206 -11.36 -37.40 12.63
N LEU A 1207 -12.58 -36.85 12.57
CA LEU A 1207 -13.12 -35.99 13.62
C LEU A 1207 -13.75 -36.83 14.74
N PRO A 1208 -13.56 -36.46 16.01
CA PRO A 1208 -14.31 -37.06 17.10
C PRO A 1208 -15.79 -36.68 16.99
N ILE A 1209 -16.64 -37.53 17.55
CA ILE A 1209 -18.11 -37.45 17.47
C ILE A 1209 -18.61 -36.05 17.92
N TRP A 1210 -18.15 -35.57 19.07
CA TRP A 1210 -18.52 -34.25 19.63
C TRP A 1210 -18.21 -33.05 18.72
N VAL A 1211 -17.25 -33.15 17.78
CA VAL A 1211 -17.01 -32.07 16.80
C VAL A 1211 -18.06 -32.12 15.68
N ARG A 1212 -18.50 -33.32 15.26
CA ARG A 1212 -19.43 -33.52 14.15
C ARG A 1212 -20.89 -33.26 14.55
N GLU A 1213 -21.27 -33.65 15.77
CA GLU A 1213 -22.57 -33.39 16.41
C GLU A 1213 -22.69 -31.93 16.91
N ALA A 1214 -22.35 -30.96 16.06
CA ALA A 1214 -22.46 -29.54 16.39
C ALA A 1214 -23.68 -28.94 15.69
N ASP A 1215 -24.56 -28.33 16.47
CA ASP A 1215 -25.91 -27.90 16.07
C ASP A 1215 -25.90 -26.66 15.15
N THR A 1216 -24.80 -25.90 15.17
CA THR A 1216 -24.62 -24.69 14.35
C THR A 1216 -23.20 -24.60 13.79
N VAL A 1217 -23.05 -23.91 12.66
CA VAL A 1217 -21.73 -23.56 12.09
C VAL A 1217 -20.81 -22.86 13.09
N ASN A 1218 -21.35 -22.05 14.02
CA ASN A 1218 -20.53 -21.34 15.00
C ASN A 1218 -20.06 -22.29 16.12
N THR A 1219 -20.94 -23.17 16.61
CA THR A 1219 -20.58 -24.27 17.51
C THR A 1219 -19.51 -25.16 16.86
N PHE A 1220 -19.73 -25.57 15.60
CA PHE A 1220 -18.84 -26.40 14.82
C PHE A 1220 -17.45 -25.77 14.67
N LYS A 1221 -17.37 -24.50 14.25
CA LYS A 1221 -16.09 -23.76 14.15
C LYS A 1221 -15.32 -23.75 15.46
N SER A 1222 -15.99 -23.53 16.61
CA SER A 1222 -15.29 -23.45 17.91
C SER A 1222 -14.78 -24.82 18.35
N ARG A 1223 -15.61 -25.86 18.25
CA ARG A 1223 -15.24 -27.26 18.54
C ARG A 1223 -14.10 -27.74 17.62
N LEU A 1224 -14.22 -27.51 16.31
CA LEU A 1224 -13.20 -27.85 15.31
C LEU A 1224 -11.88 -27.09 15.51
N LYS A 1225 -11.93 -25.78 15.82
CA LYS A 1225 -10.71 -25.00 16.09
C LYS A 1225 -9.99 -25.54 17.33
N THR A 1226 -10.73 -25.90 18.38
CA THR A 1226 -10.18 -26.50 19.61
C THR A 1226 -9.45 -27.80 19.24
N PHE A 1227 -10.15 -28.77 18.65
CA PHE A 1227 -9.57 -30.05 18.22
C PHE A 1227 -8.33 -29.92 17.32
N LEU A 1228 -8.35 -29.01 16.33
CA LEU A 1228 -7.21 -28.78 15.44
C LEU A 1228 -6.07 -27.95 16.06
N PHE A 1229 -6.33 -27.24 17.15
CA PHE A 1229 -5.32 -26.51 17.93
C PHE A 1229 -4.59 -27.48 18.86
N ASP A 1230 -5.34 -28.30 19.59
CA ASP A 1230 -4.78 -29.30 20.50
C ASP A 1230 -3.90 -30.29 19.72
N LYS A 1231 -4.44 -30.90 18.65
CA LYS A 1231 -3.72 -31.77 17.69
C LYS A 1231 -2.46 -31.13 17.06
N ALA A 1232 -2.29 -29.81 17.14
CA ALA A 1232 -1.16 -29.08 16.56
C ALA A 1232 -0.09 -28.65 17.59
N TYR A 1233 -0.40 -28.72 18.89
CA TYR A 1233 0.46 -28.22 19.97
C TYR A 1233 0.55 -29.12 21.21
N SER A 1234 -0.15 -30.26 21.22
CA SER A 1234 0.05 -31.41 22.14
C SER A 1234 1.39 -32.10 21.91
#